data_AF-A0A972UJL8-F1
#
_entry.id   AF-A0A972UJL8-F1
#
_cell.length_a   1.000
_cell.length_b   1.000
_cell.length_c   1.000
_cell.angle_alpha   90.00
_cell.angle_beta   90.00
_cell.angle_gamma   90.00
#
_symmetry.space_group_name_H-M   'P 1'
#
loop_
_entity.id
_entity.type
_entity.pdbx_description
1 polymer ?
#
loop_
_entity_poly.entity_id
_entity_poly.type
_entity_poly.pdbx_seq_one_letter_code
_entity_poly.pdbx_strand_id
1 'polypeptide(L)'
;MLRSAATRFMAVFDSVTTVLNALGTAWIFVIMVLINSDVFMRKIFNAPISGVPLVIELSIIAIVFLQITAALRGGRLTRSDVLIGPLLERRPQLGFSLQAIYHATGALLMGLLYYYSAPLFEKSLRRGTLAGLEGDFTLYIWPLKLLILIGSVMCCIQFVRHVFGDFRTLRELIRKVTLDKGGPVIAVLATLVVVGILYFIGAHTDLSSVQVGMISVLFVLFLVYVGLHVGVALAILSFACVWIIRDGPLIAGKLLALAAAESLQRYEFGVIPLFVFMGLLVSVSDIGKDTYDVANHLFRKVKGGLGTATVGANAVFAAVTGTSIASASVFTKVAVPEMLRLGYKPRFAVGVVAGSSVLGMLIPPSLLLILFGILSETSIGDLFIAGIIPGIVLALAYCVLIWVMANHFPHYVASEETLNRALESKMSSGEMFSKLTPIVLLIMVVLGGIYTGWFTATEAGGVGAMAALILTIIKRRLTWRTLWQALTETGHVTSSICFLLISAHLYARMITMTGIPNVMESAIMGSGIGLAGLIAIYLITIIILGTILDAGGIMLITVPLAVPALAPFNVDLIWLGIITIIAVEIGLLTPPLGLACFVIHNNLSDDRIKIEDIFWGAAPFALTMLVVLILVTLVPQLATMLL
;
A
#
# COMPACT_ATOMS: atom_id res chain seq x y z
N MET A 1 -44.21 4.93 8.54
CA MET A 1 -43.79 5.43 7.21
C MET A 1 -42.29 5.73 7.13
N LEU A 2 -41.71 6.55 8.02
CA LEU A 2 -40.27 6.89 8.00
C LEU A 2 -39.29 5.69 8.03
N ARG A 3 -39.57 4.65 8.82
CA ARG A 3 -38.74 3.42 8.85
C ARG A 3 -38.75 2.65 7.53
N SER A 4 -39.86 2.65 6.79
CA SER A 4 -40.01 1.97 5.48
C SER A 4 -39.32 2.74 4.34
N ALA A 5 -39.29 4.07 4.43
CA ALA A 5 -38.54 4.91 3.49
C ALA A 5 -37.03 4.75 3.69
N ALA A 6 -36.57 4.72 4.94
CA ALA A 6 -35.16 4.52 5.26
C ALA A 6 -34.63 3.14 4.81
N THR A 7 -35.39 2.06 5.00
CA THR A 7 -34.98 0.73 4.51
C THR A 7 -34.96 0.65 2.98
N ARG A 8 -35.93 1.25 2.30
CA ARG A 8 -35.91 1.33 0.82
C ARG A 8 -34.72 2.12 0.30
N PHE A 9 -34.43 3.28 0.89
CA PHE A 9 -33.26 4.08 0.51
C PHE A 9 -31.96 3.30 0.68
N MET A 10 -31.80 2.56 1.78
CA MET A 10 -30.61 1.74 2.03
C MET A 10 -30.46 0.60 1.02
N ALA A 11 -31.56 -0.05 0.64
CA ALA A 11 -31.52 -1.08 -0.39
C ALA A 11 -31.10 -0.52 -1.75
N VAL A 12 -31.63 0.66 -2.12
CA VAL A 12 -31.23 1.37 -3.35
C VAL A 12 -29.76 1.75 -3.31
N PHE A 13 -29.29 2.35 -2.22
CA PHE A 13 -27.88 2.72 -2.04
C PHE A 13 -26.93 1.52 -2.14
N ASP A 14 -27.28 0.39 -1.50
CA ASP A 14 -26.50 -0.85 -1.58
C ASP A 14 -26.45 -1.39 -3.01
N SER A 15 -27.56 -1.29 -3.73
CA SER A 15 -27.66 -1.72 -5.13
C SER A 15 -26.79 -0.83 -6.03
N VAL A 16 -26.88 0.49 -5.87
CA VAL A 16 -26.06 1.46 -6.62
C VAL A 16 -24.58 1.25 -6.33
N THR A 17 -24.18 1.10 -5.06
CA THR A 17 -22.78 0.83 -4.69
C THR A 17 -22.25 -0.44 -5.36
N THR A 18 -23.09 -1.48 -5.44
CA THR A 18 -22.73 -2.74 -6.10
C THR A 18 -22.56 -2.57 -7.60
N VAL A 19 -23.45 -1.81 -8.25
CA VAL A 19 -23.37 -1.49 -9.69
C VAL A 19 -22.13 -0.66 -10.00
N LEU A 20 -21.87 0.41 -9.24
CA LEU A 20 -20.67 1.23 -9.43
C LEU A 20 -19.40 0.40 -9.25
N ASN A 21 -19.36 -0.45 -8.21
CA ASN A 21 -18.24 -1.35 -8.00
C ASN A 21 -18.05 -2.32 -9.19
N ALA A 22 -19.15 -2.89 -9.70
CA ALA A 22 -19.10 -3.79 -10.85
C ALA A 22 -18.61 -3.10 -12.13
N LEU A 23 -19.01 -1.84 -12.36
CA LEU A 23 -18.52 -1.05 -13.47
C LEU A 23 -17.01 -0.79 -13.36
N GLY A 24 -16.53 -0.39 -12.19
CA GLY A 24 -15.08 -0.23 -11.95
C GLY A 24 -14.30 -1.53 -12.14
N THR A 25 -14.81 -2.64 -11.61
CA THR A 25 -14.25 -3.99 -11.80
C THR A 25 -14.15 -4.36 -13.29
N ALA A 26 -15.20 -4.13 -14.07
CA ALA A 26 -15.17 -4.39 -15.51
C ALA A 26 -14.20 -3.46 -16.25
N TRP A 27 -14.10 -2.19 -15.81
CA TRP A 27 -13.21 -1.20 -16.40
C TRP A 27 -11.73 -1.58 -16.27
N ILE A 28 -11.32 -2.18 -15.16
CA ILE A 28 -9.95 -2.71 -14.98
C ILE A 28 -9.59 -3.74 -16.07
N PHE A 29 -10.54 -4.61 -16.42
CA PHE A 29 -10.33 -5.58 -17.49
C PHE A 29 -10.24 -4.88 -18.86
N VAL A 30 -11.08 -3.87 -19.11
CA VAL A 30 -11.05 -3.09 -20.35
C VAL A 30 -9.71 -2.37 -20.53
N ILE A 31 -9.18 -1.71 -19.49
CA ILE A 31 -7.89 -1.02 -19.60
C ILE A 31 -6.75 -1.99 -19.87
N MET A 32 -6.78 -3.20 -19.27
CA MET A 32 -5.79 -4.23 -19.52
C MET A 32 -5.84 -4.64 -21.00
N VAL A 33 -7.01 -4.93 -21.54
CA VAL A 33 -7.17 -5.29 -22.95
C VAL A 33 -6.71 -4.16 -23.86
N LEU A 34 -7.10 -2.91 -23.56
CA LEU A 34 -6.72 -1.74 -24.34
C LEU A 34 -5.21 -1.54 -24.41
N ILE A 35 -4.51 -1.63 -23.27
CA ILE A 35 -3.05 -1.52 -23.19
C ILE A 35 -2.39 -2.63 -24.01
N ASN A 36 -2.84 -3.87 -23.86
CA ASN A 36 -2.29 -4.99 -24.61
C ASN A 36 -2.51 -4.81 -26.12
N SER A 37 -3.70 -4.35 -26.53
CA SER A 37 -4.00 -4.05 -27.94
C SER A 37 -3.12 -2.94 -28.50
N ASP A 38 -2.91 -1.85 -27.75
CA ASP A 38 -2.03 -0.76 -28.18
C ASP A 38 -0.58 -1.21 -28.29
N VAL A 39 -0.05 -1.90 -27.28
CA VAL A 39 1.31 -2.44 -27.29
C VAL A 39 1.50 -3.38 -28.48
N PHE A 40 0.55 -4.28 -28.72
CA PHE A 40 0.58 -5.21 -29.84
C PHE A 40 0.57 -4.49 -31.20
N MET A 41 -0.36 -3.56 -31.40
CA MET A 41 -0.49 -2.81 -32.66
C MET A 41 0.74 -1.93 -32.91
N ARG A 42 1.22 -1.24 -31.89
CA ARG A 42 2.40 -0.36 -31.97
C ARG A 42 3.68 -1.15 -32.26
N LYS A 43 3.90 -2.31 -31.62
CA LYS A 43 5.17 -3.05 -31.77
C LYS A 43 5.21 -3.97 -32.99
N ILE A 44 4.08 -4.54 -33.40
CA ILE A 44 4.04 -5.51 -34.51
C ILE A 44 3.68 -4.84 -35.82
N PHE A 45 2.73 -3.90 -35.80
CA PHE A 45 2.20 -3.26 -37.02
C PHE A 45 2.67 -1.82 -37.20
N ASN A 46 3.49 -1.30 -36.27
CA ASN A 46 3.91 0.10 -36.23
C ASN A 46 2.73 1.09 -36.31
N ALA A 47 1.58 0.69 -35.75
CA ALA A 47 0.32 1.42 -35.80
C ALA A 47 -0.24 1.61 -34.38
N PRO A 48 0.28 2.57 -33.59
CA PRO A 48 -0.25 2.83 -32.24
C PRO A 48 -1.73 3.23 -32.29
N ILE A 49 -2.47 2.88 -31.25
CA ILE A 49 -3.87 3.25 -31.12
C ILE A 49 -3.93 4.66 -30.52
N SER A 50 -4.33 5.64 -31.34
CA SER A 50 -4.50 7.03 -30.90
C SER A 50 -5.39 7.13 -29.67
N GLY A 51 -4.96 7.92 -28.69
CA GLY A 51 -5.75 8.22 -27.49
C GLY A 51 -5.62 7.24 -26.33
N VAL A 52 -4.96 6.09 -26.49
CA VAL A 52 -4.83 5.10 -25.41
C VAL A 52 -4.18 5.67 -24.14
N PRO A 53 -3.07 6.43 -24.21
CA PRO A 53 -2.49 7.04 -23.00
C PRO A 53 -3.48 7.92 -22.24
N LEU A 54 -4.23 8.76 -22.96
CA LEU A 54 -5.25 9.63 -22.37
C LEU A 54 -6.40 8.81 -21.77
N VAL A 55 -6.86 7.76 -22.44
CA VAL A 55 -7.91 6.88 -21.89
C VAL A 55 -7.44 6.24 -20.58
N ILE A 56 -6.19 5.77 -20.50
CA ILE A 56 -5.63 5.16 -19.29
C ILE A 56 -5.55 6.19 -18.16
N GLU A 57 -5.05 7.38 -18.46
CA GLU A 57 -4.96 8.50 -17.52
C GLU A 57 -6.33 8.82 -16.87
N LEU A 58 -7.37 8.98 -17.71
CA LEU A 58 -8.72 9.27 -17.23
C LEU A 58 -9.39 8.05 -16.55
N SER A 59 -8.99 6.83 -16.94
CA SER A 59 -9.55 5.59 -16.38
C SER A 59 -9.24 5.39 -14.91
N ILE A 60 -8.10 5.88 -14.43
CA ILE A 60 -7.73 5.73 -13.02
C ILE A 60 -8.72 6.45 -12.11
N ILE A 61 -9.09 7.69 -12.45
CA ILE A 61 -10.09 8.44 -11.67
C ILE A 61 -11.44 7.71 -11.70
N ALA A 62 -11.82 7.14 -12.84
CA ALA A 62 -13.04 6.34 -12.94
C ALA A 62 -13.00 5.13 -12.00
N ILE A 63 -11.94 4.33 -12.04
CA ILE A 63 -11.75 3.16 -11.15
C ILE A 63 -11.87 3.58 -9.68
N VAL A 64 -11.17 4.66 -9.30
CA VAL A 64 -11.14 5.15 -7.91
C VAL A 64 -12.53 5.57 -7.44
N PHE A 65 -13.19 6.49 -8.13
CA PHE A 65 -14.46 7.04 -7.64
C PHE A 65 -15.65 6.09 -7.81
N LEU A 66 -15.58 5.11 -8.73
CA LEU A 66 -16.55 4.03 -8.83
C LEU A 66 -16.43 3.01 -7.68
N GLN A 67 -15.22 2.77 -7.16
CA GLN A 67 -14.97 1.68 -6.22
C GLN A 67 -14.61 2.14 -4.79
N ILE A 68 -14.25 3.40 -4.56
CA ILE A 68 -13.86 3.92 -3.23
C ILE A 68 -14.93 3.67 -2.16
N THR A 69 -16.22 3.77 -2.52
CA THR A 69 -17.33 3.52 -1.59
C THR A 69 -17.38 2.05 -1.19
N ALA A 70 -17.16 1.13 -2.13
CA ALA A 70 -17.10 -0.30 -1.86
C ALA A 70 -15.83 -0.68 -1.09
N ALA A 71 -14.69 -0.06 -1.40
CA ALA A 71 -13.44 -0.22 -0.67
C ALA A 71 -13.59 0.24 0.80
N LEU A 72 -14.21 1.40 1.04
CA LEU A 72 -14.53 1.91 2.38
C LEU A 72 -15.45 0.94 3.14
N ARG A 73 -16.50 0.43 2.49
CA ARG A 73 -17.42 -0.56 3.08
C ARG A 73 -16.71 -1.86 3.45
N GLY A 74 -15.73 -2.28 2.64
CA GLY A 74 -14.92 -3.48 2.88
C GLY A 74 -13.80 -3.29 3.92
N GLY A 75 -13.65 -2.09 4.51
CA GLY A 75 -12.56 -1.80 5.45
C GLY A 75 -11.18 -1.83 4.78
N ARG A 76 -11.10 -1.55 3.47
CA ARG A 76 -9.86 -1.61 2.68
C ARG A 76 -9.04 -0.32 2.72
N LEU A 77 -9.63 0.78 3.22
CA LEU A 77 -8.89 2.02 3.41
C LEU A 77 -7.85 1.84 4.52
N THR A 78 -6.64 2.31 4.25
CA THR A 78 -5.54 2.30 5.21
C THR A 78 -5.88 3.06 6.48
N ARG A 79 -5.76 2.36 7.61
CA ARG A 79 -5.99 2.85 8.97
C ARG A 79 -4.99 2.19 9.91
N SER A 80 -4.51 2.94 10.89
CA SER A 80 -3.75 2.37 11.99
C SER A 80 -4.70 1.89 13.10
N ASP A 81 -4.53 0.65 13.55
CA ASP A 81 -5.35 0.06 14.62
C ASP A 81 -4.70 0.20 16.01
N VAL A 82 -3.61 0.96 16.12
CA VAL A 82 -2.73 1.05 17.31
C VAL A 82 -3.52 1.38 18.58
N LEU A 83 -4.27 2.48 18.56
CA LEU A 83 -5.05 2.91 19.71
C LEU A 83 -6.46 2.35 19.69
N ILE A 84 -7.09 2.39 18.51
CA ILE A 84 -8.52 2.13 18.40
C ILE A 84 -8.87 0.64 18.55
N GLY A 85 -8.00 -0.27 18.12
CA GLY A 85 -8.19 -1.72 18.31
C GLY A 85 -8.27 -2.08 19.80
N PRO A 86 -7.20 -1.81 20.59
CA PRO A 86 -7.23 -2.05 22.04
C PRO A 86 -8.34 -1.28 22.77
N LEU A 87 -8.70 -0.09 22.29
CA LEU A 87 -9.77 0.71 22.88
C LEU A 87 -11.15 0.08 22.63
N LEU A 88 -11.39 -0.46 21.42
CA LEU A 88 -12.62 -1.19 21.10
C LEU A 88 -12.77 -2.47 21.94
N GLU A 89 -11.66 -3.15 22.26
CA GLU A 89 -11.66 -4.34 23.12
C GLU A 89 -11.84 -4.01 24.60
N ARG A 90 -11.02 -3.10 25.14
CA ARG A 90 -10.96 -2.80 26.58
C ARG A 90 -12.02 -1.82 27.05
N ARG A 91 -12.35 -0.81 26.23
CA ARG A 91 -13.36 0.22 26.52
C ARG A 91 -14.22 0.49 25.28
N PRO A 92 -15.12 -0.45 24.91
CA PRO A 92 -15.89 -0.40 23.67
C PRO A 92 -16.61 0.95 23.45
N GLN A 93 -17.13 1.56 24.52
CA GLN A 93 -17.84 2.84 24.44
C GLN A 93 -16.93 3.98 23.94
N LEU A 94 -15.69 4.05 24.41
CA LEU A 94 -14.71 5.04 23.94
C LEU A 94 -14.29 4.73 22.49
N GLY A 95 -14.04 3.45 22.19
CA GLY A 95 -13.66 3.00 20.85
C GLY A 95 -14.70 3.38 19.79
N PHE A 96 -15.97 3.03 20.00
CA PHE A 96 -17.04 3.38 19.06
C PHE A 96 -17.32 4.88 18.99
N SER A 97 -17.17 5.63 20.09
CA SER A 97 -17.33 7.08 20.05
C SER A 97 -16.25 7.73 19.18
N LEU A 98 -14.99 7.33 19.37
CA LEU A 98 -13.85 7.79 18.59
C LEU A 98 -13.99 7.42 17.11
N GLN A 99 -14.44 6.19 16.84
CA GLN A 99 -14.73 5.72 15.48
C GLN A 99 -15.84 6.54 14.80
N ALA A 100 -16.89 6.92 15.53
CA ALA A 100 -17.96 7.76 14.99
C ALA A 100 -17.44 9.14 14.55
N ILE A 101 -16.53 9.75 15.31
CA ILE A 101 -15.91 11.04 14.96
C ILE A 101 -15.06 10.90 13.69
N TYR A 102 -14.38 9.77 13.53
CA TYR A 102 -13.57 9.50 12.34
C TYR A 102 -14.40 9.36 11.09
N HIS A 103 -15.49 8.60 11.19
CA HIS A 103 -16.43 8.49 10.10
C HIS A 103 -17.11 9.85 9.82
N ALA A 104 -17.39 10.67 10.84
CA ALA A 104 -17.92 12.02 10.64
C ALA A 104 -16.91 12.95 9.93
N THR A 105 -15.62 12.84 10.27
CA THR A 105 -14.53 13.58 9.61
C THR A 105 -14.40 13.16 8.15
N GLY A 106 -14.48 11.87 7.85
CA GLY A 106 -14.52 11.35 6.48
C GLY A 106 -15.74 11.84 5.70
N ALA A 107 -16.93 11.85 6.32
CA ALA A 107 -18.13 12.40 5.70
C ALA A 107 -17.99 13.91 5.39
N LEU A 108 -17.45 14.68 6.34
CA LEU A 108 -17.19 16.11 6.15
C LEU A 108 -16.23 16.33 4.98
N LEU A 109 -15.11 15.61 4.92
CA LEU A 109 -14.13 15.71 3.83
C LEU A 109 -14.79 15.44 2.47
N MET A 110 -15.59 14.37 2.36
CA MET A 110 -16.27 14.01 1.11
C MET A 110 -17.36 15.04 0.73
N GLY A 111 -18.03 15.64 1.73
CA GLY A 111 -18.95 16.75 1.52
C GLY A 111 -18.25 18.01 1.01
N LEU A 112 -17.09 18.35 1.57
CA LEU A 112 -16.25 19.46 1.09
C LEU A 112 -15.76 19.19 -0.34
N LEU A 113 -15.31 17.97 -0.62
CA LEU A 113 -14.87 17.58 -1.96
C LEU A 113 -16.00 17.74 -2.98
N TYR A 114 -17.22 17.31 -2.67
CA TYR A 114 -18.39 17.54 -3.52
C TYR A 114 -18.65 19.03 -3.74
N TYR A 115 -18.72 19.81 -2.65
CA TYR A 115 -19.06 21.23 -2.71
C TYR A 115 -18.10 22.03 -3.60
N TYR A 116 -16.79 21.78 -3.49
CA TYR A 116 -15.80 22.50 -4.28
C TYR A 116 -15.57 21.91 -5.68
N SER A 117 -15.91 20.65 -5.91
CA SER A 117 -15.81 20.03 -7.24
C SER A 117 -17.03 20.32 -8.12
N ALA A 118 -18.21 20.59 -7.55
CA ALA A 118 -19.44 20.83 -8.31
C ALA A 118 -19.32 22.01 -9.30
N PRO A 119 -18.75 23.18 -8.91
CA PRO A 119 -18.51 24.27 -9.84
C PRO A 119 -17.52 23.92 -10.97
N LEU A 120 -16.54 23.04 -10.71
CA LEU A 120 -15.58 22.60 -11.73
C LEU A 120 -16.26 21.70 -12.77
N PHE A 121 -17.18 20.84 -12.34
CA PHE A 121 -18.02 20.03 -13.21
C PHE A 121 -18.93 20.92 -14.07
N GLU A 122 -19.67 21.84 -13.45
CA GLU A 122 -20.61 22.71 -14.16
C GLU A 122 -19.90 23.57 -15.22
N LYS A 123 -18.74 24.14 -14.88
CA LYS A 123 -17.90 24.86 -15.86
C LYS A 123 -17.46 23.96 -17.01
N SER A 124 -17.07 22.72 -16.72
CA SER A 124 -16.63 21.75 -17.73
C SER A 124 -17.76 21.35 -18.68
N LEU A 125 -18.96 21.18 -18.14
CA LEU A 125 -20.16 20.81 -18.90
C LEU A 125 -20.60 21.96 -19.81
N ARG A 126 -20.65 23.20 -19.28
CA ARG A 126 -21.03 24.39 -20.05
C ARG A 126 -20.02 24.76 -21.13
N ARG A 127 -18.72 24.62 -20.84
CA ARG A 127 -17.64 25.00 -21.77
C ARG A 127 -17.27 23.90 -22.75
N GLY A 128 -17.78 22.67 -22.59
CA GLY A 128 -17.40 21.53 -23.41
C GLY A 128 -15.89 21.24 -23.35
N THR A 129 -15.26 21.38 -22.18
CA THR A 129 -13.80 21.25 -22.05
C THR A 129 -13.33 19.85 -22.49
N LEU A 130 -12.41 19.83 -23.45
CA LEU A 130 -11.76 18.64 -23.98
C LEU A 130 -10.40 18.44 -23.31
N ALA A 131 -10.03 17.19 -23.05
CA ALA A 131 -8.67 16.75 -22.77
C ALA A 131 -8.11 16.02 -24.00
N GLY A 132 -6.80 16.10 -24.19
CA GLY A 132 -6.09 15.48 -25.33
C GLY A 132 -5.49 16.50 -26.28
N LEU A 133 -4.92 15.99 -27.37
CA LEU A 133 -4.27 16.79 -28.41
C LEU A 133 -5.27 17.02 -29.55
N GLU A 134 -5.56 18.30 -29.85
CA GLU A 134 -6.41 18.68 -30.98
C GLU A 134 -5.82 18.14 -32.29
N GLY A 135 -6.62 17.39 -33.05
CA GLY A 135 -6.20 16.76 -34.31
C GLY A 135 -5.74 15.30 -34.20
N ASP A 136 -5.56 14.76 -32.99
CA ASP A 136 -5.30 13.32 -32.77
C ASP A 136 -6.47 12.66 -32.05
N PHE A 137 -6.54 12.79 -30.72
CA PHE A 137 -7.62 12.22 -29.93
C PHE A 137 -7.97 13.14 -28.76
N THR A 138 -9.25 13.48 -28.66
CA THR A 138 -9.78 14.33 -27.59
C THR A 138 -11.01 13.70 -26.95
N LEU A 139 -11.12 13.83 -25.62
CA LEU A 139 -12.27 13.38 -24.85
C LEU A 139 -12.84 14.51 -24.00
N TYR A 140 -14.16 14.53 -23.85
CA TYR A 140 -14.81 15.43 -22.91
C TYR A 140 -14.46 15.05 -21.47
N ILE A 141 -14.08 16.04 -20.66
CA ILE A 141 -13.66 15.83 -19.25
C ILE A 141 -14.86 15.79 -18.30
N TRP A 142 -16.02 16.31 -18.69
CA TRP A 142 -17.18 16.40 -17.80
C TRP A 142 -17.65 15.04 -17.23
N PRO A 143 -17.62 13.90 -17.94
CA PRO A 143 -18.03 12.61 -17.37
C PRO A 143 -17.13 12.21 -16.19
N LEU A 144 -15.85 12.52 -16.29
CA LEU A 144 -14.87 12.26 -15.23
C LEU A 144 -15.18 13.09 -13.98
N LYS A 145 -15.41 14.39 -14.16
CA LYS A 145 -15.76 15.28 -13.04
C LYS A 145 -17.09 14.88 -12.42
N LEU A 146 -18.03 14.37 -13.22
CA LEU A 146 -19.28 13.79 -12.72
C LEU A 146 -19.02 12.55 -11.85
N LEU A 147 -18.10 11.66 -12.25
CA LEU A 147 -17.72 10.50 -11.44
C LEU A 147 -17.13 10.92 -10.09
N ILE A 148 -16.30 11.97 -10.04
CA ILE A 148 -15.80 12.54 -8.78
C ILE A 148 -16.96 12.97 -7.89
N LEU A 149 -17.97 13.67 -8.43
CA LEU A 149 -19.16 14.08 -7.66
C LEU A 149 -19.95 12.89 -7.15
N ILE A 150 -20.24 11.92 -8.01
CA ILE A 150 -20.99 10.71 -7.64
C ILE A 150 -20.24 9.93 -6.56
N GLY A 151 -18.94 9.68 -6.76
CA GLY A 151 -18.10 8.97 -5.80
C GLY A 151 -18.00 9.71 -4.46
N SER A 152 -17.88 11.05 -4.48
CA SER A 152 -17.87 11.88 -3.26
C SER A 152 -19.19 11.77 -2.49
N VAL A 153 -20.33 11.84 -3.18
CA VAL A 153 -21.66 11.70 -2.55
C VAL A 153 -21.85 10.30 -1.98
N MET A 154 -21.54 9.26 -2.76
CA MET A 154 -21.67 7.87 -2.34
C MET A 154 -20.77 7.54 -1.13
N CYS A 155 -19.53 8.02 -1.15
CA CYS A 155 -18.59 7.85 -0.06
C CYS A 155 -19.03 8.64 1.19
N CYS A 156 -19.54 9.86 1.03
CA CYS A 156 -20.13 10.65 2.11
C CYS A 156 -21.30 9.91 2.77
N ILE A 157 -22.24 9.38 1.99
CA ILE A 157 -23.36 8.59 2.51
C ILE A 157 -22.87 7.34 3.26
N GLN A 158 -21.85 6.64 2.74
CA GLN A 158 -21.26 5.47 3.41
C GLN A 158 -20.60 5.83 4.74
N PHE A 159 -19.85 6.93 4.80
CA PHE A 159 -19.29 7.43 6.05
C PHE A 159 -20.38 7.79 7.05
N VAL A 160 -21.41 8.53 6.62
CA VAL A 160 -22.58 8.85 7.46
C VAL A 160 -23.27 7.59 7.98
N ARG A 161 -23.39 6.55 7.14
CA ARG A 161 -23.91 5.24 7.55
C ARG A 161 -23.04 4.58 8.62
N HIS A 162 -21.72 4.63 8.50
CA HIS A 162 -20.83 4.13 9.55
C HIS A 162 -21.00 4.91 10.86
N VAL A 163 -21.09 6.25 10.80
CA VAL A 163 -21.40 7.10 11.98
C VAL A 163 -22.67 6.62 12.69
N PHE A 164 -23.76 6.43 11.94
CA PHE A 164 -25.02 5.93 12.51
C PHE A 164 -24.91 4.50 13.05
N GLY A 165 -24.08 3.65 12.43
CA GLY A 165 -23.77 2.31 12.92
C GLY A 165 -23.09 2.36 14.28
N ASP A 166 -22.04 3.17 14.41
CA ASP A 166 -21.29 3.35 15.66
C ASP A 166 -22.19 3.90 16.77
N PHE A 167 -23.03 4.90 16.47
CA PHE A 167 -23.98 5.43 17.45
C PHE A 167 -25.04 4.42 17.88
N ARG A 168 -25.50 3.52 16.99
CA ARG A 168 -26.44 2.45 17.37
C ARG A 168 -25.78 1.46 18.30
N THR A 169 -24.58 0.98 17.97
CA THR A 169 -23.80 0.06 18.81
C THR A 169 -23.50 0.70 20.17
N LEU A 170 -23.11 1.98 20.19
CA LEU A 170 -22.90 2.74 21.42
C LEU A 170 -24.18 2.82 22.27
N ARG A 171 -25.33 3.08 21.64
CA ARG A 171 -26.63 3.13 22.33
C ARG A 171 -27.03 1.77 22.92
N GLU A 172 -26.76 0.68 22.21
CA GLU A 172 -27.01 -0.68 22.70
C GLU A 172 -26.10 -1.05 23.88
N LEU A 173 -24.81 -0.68 23.81
CA LEU A 173 -23.84 -0.86 24.90
C LEU A 173 -24.25 -0.06 26.15
N ILE A 174 -24.67 1.19 25.99
CA ILE A 174 -25.18 2.03 27.09
C ILE A 174 -26.44 1.40 27.71
N ARG A 175 -27.35 0.87 26.87
CA ARG A 175 -28.61 0.26 27.33
C ARG A 175 -28.40 -1.07 28.08
N LYS A 176 -27.34 -1.82 27.77
CA LYS A 176 -27.04 -3.13 28.39
C LYS A 176 -26.32 -3.06 29.75
N VAL A 177 -26.10 -1.88 30.33
CA VAL A 177 -25.50 -1.68 31.67
C VAL A 177 -24.21 -2.50 31.90
N THR A 178 -23.16 -2.15 31.16
CA THR A 178 -21.77 -2.25 31.65
C THR A 178 -21.25 -0.82 31.74
N LEU A 179 -21.52 -0.18 32.88
CA LEU A 179 -21.18 1.21 33.16
C LEU A 179 -19.67 1.34 33.38
N ASP A 180 -18.91 1.71 32.34
CA ASP A 180 -17.73 2.55 32.57
C ASP A 180 -18.25 3.99 32.56
N LYS A 181 -18.56 4.54 33.75
CA LYS A 181 -19.38 5.76 33.98
C LYS A 181 -18.86 7.06 33.34
N GLY A 182 -17.78 7.03 32.56
CA GLY A 182 -17.19 8.19 31.91
C GLY A 182 -16.95 8.05 30.40
N GLY A 183 -17.09 6.87 29.80
CA GLY A 183 -16.63 6.62 28.42
C GLY A 183 -17.18 7.57 27.35
N PRO A 184 -18.51 7.72 27.20
CA PRO A 184 -19.09 8.60 26.18
C PRO A 184 -18.78 10.07 26.44
N VAL A 185 -18.74 10.46 27.72
CA VAL A 185 -18.48 11.84 28.16
C VAL A 185 -17.03 12.22 27.88
N ILE A 186 -16.08 11.32 28.12
CA ILE A 186 -14.65 11.52 27.85
C ILE A 186 -14.37 11.63 26.34
N ALA A 187 -15.06 10.85 25.49
CA ALA A 187 -14.87 10.96 24.03
C ALA A 187 -15.45 12.27 23.46
N VAL A 188 -16.64 12.68 23.92
CA VAL A 188 -17.24 13.97 23.53
C VAL A 188 -16.37 15.12 24.05
N LEU A 189 -15.88 15.06 25.29
CA LEU A 189 -14.93 16.02 25.84
C LEU A 189 -13.61 16.03 25.07
N ALA A 190 -13.03 14.88 24.75
CA ALA A 190 -11.78 14.80 23.97
C ALA A 190 -11.96 15.40 22.57
N THR A 191 -13.14 15.22 21.96
CA THR A 191 -13.47 15.80 20.64
C THR A 191 -13.68 17.30 20.74
N LEU A 192 -14.41 17.77 21.74
CA LEU A 192 -14.58 19.19 22.02
C LEU A 192 -13.26 19.86 22.40
N VAL A 193 -12.34 19.12 23.04
CA VAL A 193 -10.98 19.56 23.33
C VAL A 193 -10.15 19.61 22.06
N VAL A 194 -10.22 18.62 21.16
CA VAL A 194 -9.49 18.66 19.87
C VAL A 194 -10.03 19.77 18.96
N VAL A 195 -11.35 19.88 18.81
CA VAL A 195 -12.00 20.96 18.06
C VAL A 195 -11.74 22.31 18.72
N GLY A 196 -11.76 22.37 20.05
CA GLY A 196 -11.45 23.55 20.84
C GLY A 196 -9.98 23.97 20.73
N ILE A 197 -9.05 23.02 20.69
CA ILE A 197 -7.62 23.27 20.45
C ILE A 197 -7.42 23.76 19.01
N LEU A 198 -8.04 23.13 18.01
CA LEU A 198 -7.98 23.57 16.62
C LEU A 198 -8.59 24.97 16.42
N TYR A 199 -9.72 25.25 17.09
CA TYR A 199 -10.36 26.57 17.09
C TYR A 199 -9.52 27.60 17.85
N PHE A 200 -8.93 27.24 18.99
CA PHE A 200 -8.08 28.12 19.79
C PHE A 200 -6.78 28.47 19.05
N ILE A 201 -6.13 27.49 18.42
CA ILE A 201 -4.96 27.68 17.53
C ILE A 201 -5.35 28.55 16.32
N GLY A 202 -6.53 28.34 15.73
CA GLY A 202 -7.00 29.14 14.60
C GLY A 202 -7.46 30.56 14.98
N ALA A 203 -7.87 30.78 16.23
CA ALA A 203 -8.48 32.04 16.67
C ALA A 203 -7.55 32.94 17.51
N HIS A 204 -6.45 32.42 18.07
CA HIS A 204 -5.63 33.15 19.05
C HIS A 204 -4.13 33.24 18.71
N THR A 205 -3.70 32.84 17.52
CA THR A 205 -2.28 32.94 17.16
C THR A 205 -2.06 33.44 15.73
N ASP A 206 -1.30 34.54 15.61
CA ASP A 206 -0.59 34.95 14.39
C ASP A 206 0.51 33.90 14.07
N LEU A 207 0.11 32.65 13.76
CA LEU A 207 1.07 31.60 13.46
C LEU A 207 1.71 31.88 12.11
N SER A 208 3.04 31.88 12.12
CA SER A 208 3.79 31.82 10.86
C SER A 208 3.41 30.55 10.08
N SER A 209 3.47 30.60 8.76
CA SER A 209 3.16 29.44 7.90
C SER A 209 4.01 28.22 8.26
N VAL A 210 5.25 28.43 8.71
CA VAL A 210 6.17 27.38 9.17
C VAL A 210 5.64 26.69 10.42
N GLN A 211 5.17 27.44 11.42
CA GLN A 211 4.61 26.86 12.66
C GLN A 211 3.36 26.02 12.37
N VAL A 212 2.48 26.50 11.48
CA VAL A 212 1.31 25.73 11.01
C VAL A 212 1.77 24.42 10.39
N GLY A 213 2.80 24.48 9.55
CA GLY A 213 3.42 23.29 8.97
C GLY A 213 3.93 22.30 10.01
N MET A 214 4.72 22.76 11.00
CA MET A 214 5.30 21.89 12.03
C MET A 214 4.21 21.23 12.90
N ILE A 215 3.20 22.02 13.29
CA ILE A 215 2.03 21.50 14.02
C ILE A 215 1.32 20.46 13.17
N SER A 216 1.19 20.68 11.86
CA SER A 216 0.52 19.74 10.97
C SER A 216 1.21 18.38 10.94
N VAL A 217 2.56 18.33 10.89
CA VAL A 217 3.31 17.06 10.86
C VAL A 217 3.06 16.26 12.13
N LEU A 218 3.18 16.90 13.30
CA LEU A 218 2.90 16.26 14.58
C LEU A 218 1.44 15.81 14.69
N PHE A 219 0.51 16.61 14.17
CA PHE A 219 -0.90 16.33 14.26
C PHE A 219 -1.36 15.22 13.29
N VAL A 220 -0.75 15.08 12.10
CA VAL A 220 -0.96 13.90 11.23
C VAL A 220 -0.56 12.64 11.99
N LEU A 221 0.64 12.61 12.57
CA LEU A 221 1.13 11.44 13.31
C LEU A 221 0.18 11.09 14.46
N PHE A 222 -0.30 12.10 15.18
CA PHE A 222 -1.32 11.93 16.21
C PHE A 222 -2.62 11.34 15.62
N LEU A 223 -3.22 11.95 14.60
CA LEU A 223 -4.48 11.47 14.02
C LEU A 223 -4.37 10.02 13.53
N VAL A 224 -3.25 9.66 12.91
CA VAL A 224 -3.02 8.30 12.44
C VAL A 224 -2.80 7.33 13.60
N TYR A 225 -2.06 7.72 14.65
CA TYR A 225 -1.88 6.92 15.86
C TYR A 225 -3.21 6.61 16.56
N VAL A 226 -4.09 7.62 16.66
CA VAL A 226 -5.40 7.47 17.31
C VAL A 226 -6.36 6.61 16.43
N GLY A 227 -6.02 6.42 15.15
CA GLY A 227 -6.61 5.43 14.26
C GLY A 227 -7.56 6.00 13.21
N LEU A 228 -7.35 7.25 12.81
CA LEU A 228 -8.01 7.83 11.64
C LEU A 228 -7.39 7.23 10.35
N HIS A 229 -8.20 7.09 9.30
CA HIS A 229 -7.69 6.69 7.99
C HIS A 229 -6.65 7.68 7.48
N VAL A 230 -5.49 7.20 7.05
CA VAL A 230 -4.33 8.05 6.72
C VAL A 230 -4.68 9.08 5.64
N GLY A 231 -5.41 8.67 4.59
CA GLY A 231 -5.83 9.58 3.52
C GLY A 231 -6.78 10.66 4.01
N VAL A 232 -7.75 10.31 4.86
CA VAL A 232 -8.67 11.29 5.45
C VAL A 232 -7.93 12.29 6.34
N ALA A 233 -6.98 11.80 7.16
CA ALA A 233 -6.16 12.63 8.03
C ALA A 233 -5.33 13.64 7.23
N LEU A 234 -4.63 13.17 6.19
CA LEU A 234 -3.83 14.03 5.30
C LEU A 234 -4.70 15.07 4.60
N ALA A 235 -5.82 14.67 4.01
CA ALA A 235 -6.65 15.58 3.23
C ALA A 235 -7.35 16.64 4.09
N ILE A 236 -7.94 16.25 5.24
CA ILE A 236 -8.64 17.20 6.11
C ILE A 236 -7.66 18.18 6.77
N LEU A 237 -6.49 17.70 7.18
CA LEU A 237 -5.48 18.55 7.79
C LEU A 237 -4.87 19.51 6.77
N SER A 238 -4.63 19.04 5.54
CA SER A 238 -4.20 19.90 4.45
C SER A 238 -5.21 21.01 4.17
N PHE A 239 -6.51 20.66 4.12
CA PHE A 239 -7.58 21.64 3.95
C PHE A 239 -7.57 22.67 5.08
N ALA A 240 -7.48 22.22 6.34
CA ALA A 240 -7.43 23.11 7.51
C ALA A 240 -6.19 24.01 7.52
N CYS A 241 -5.01 23.47 7.24
CA CYS A 241 -3.77 24.24 7.21
C CYS A 241 -3.76 25.26 6.07
N VAL A 242 -4.21 24.90 4.87
CA VAL A 242 -4.32 25.85 3.76
C VAL A 242 -5.35 26.93 4.07
N TRP A 243 -6.47 26.58 4.72
CA TRP A 243 -7.46 27.58 5.16
C TRP A 243 -6.81 28.60 6.10
N ILE A 244 -6.03 28.14 7.10
CA ILE A 244 -5.31 29.01 8.04
C ILE A 244 -4.23 29.84 7.31
N ILE A 245 -3.42 29.24 6.43
CA ILE A 245 -2.32 29.94 5.73
C ILE A 245 -2.80 30.97 4.70
N ARG A 246 -4.00 30.77 4.12
CA ARG A 246 -4.53 31.59 3.02
C ARG A 246 -5.75 32.43 3.42
N ASP A 247 -6.04 32.53 4.72
CA ASP A 247 -7.13 33.33 5.29
C ASP A 247 -8.49 33.12 4.59
N GLY A 248 -8.79 31.88 4.20
CA GLY A 248 -10.06 31.60 3.54
C GLY A 248 -10.29 30.15 3.10
N PRO A 249 -11.53 29.64 3.24
CA PRO A 249 -11.84 28.25 2.88
C PRO A 249 -11.90 28.02 1.37
N LEU A 250 -12.03 29.08 0.57
CA LEU A 250 -12.18 28.97 -0.89
C LEU A 250 -10.92 28.44 -1.58
N ILE A 251 -9.73 28.88 -1.16
CA ILE A 251 -8.46 28.41 -1.75
C ILE A 251 -8.21 26.96 -1.34
N ALA A 252 -8.40 26.65 -0.04
CA ALA A 252 -8.29 25.29 0.48
C ALA A 252 -9.22 24.31 -0.27
N GLY A 253 -10.48 24.71 -0.46
CA GLY A 253 -11.47 23.92 -1.18
C GLY A 253 -11.14 23.72 -2.66
N LYS A 254 -10.67 24.77 -3.34
CA LYS A 254 -10.22 24.65 -4.74
C LYS A 254 -9.02 23.71 -4.86
N LEU A 255 -8.04 23.80 -3.96
CA LEU A 255 -6.89 22.88 -3.97
C LEU A 255 -7.32 21.43 -3.70
N LEU A 256 -8.27 21.20 -2.79
CA LEU A 256 -8.84 19.88 -2.56
C LEU A 256 -9.50 19.32 -3.83
N ALA A 257 -10.32 20.12 -4.50
CA ALA A 257 -11.00 19.71 -5.73
C ALA A 257 -10.01 19.48 -6.90
N LEU A 258 -8.99 20.33 -7.03
CA LEU A 258 -7.91 20.17 -8.01
C LEU A 258 -7.08 18.92 -7.73
N ALA A 259 -6.74 18.65 -6.47
CA ALA A 259 -6.02 17.43 -6.10
C ALA A 259 -6.82 16.18 -6.52
N ALA A 260 -8.12 16.12 -6.22
CA ALA A 260 -8.95 14.98 -6.64
C ALA A 260 -9.11 14.85 -8.16
N ALA A 261 -9.12 15.96 -8.90
CA ALA A 261 -9.31 15.96 -10.34
C ALA A 261 -8.02 15.72 -11.14
N GLU A 262 -6.88 16.22 -10.68
CA GLU A 262 -5.63 16.29 -11.46
C GLU A 262 -4.53 15.39 -10.91
N SER A 263 -4.51 15.05 -9.61
CA SER A 263 -3.38 14.27 -9.05
C SER A 263 -3.28 12.86 -9.59
N LEU A 264 -4.37 12.31 -10.12
CA LEU A 264 -4.44 10.98 -10.75
C LEU A 264 -4.43 11.04 -12.28
N GLN A 265 -4.37 12.23 -12.87
CA GLN A 265 -4.26 12.43 -14.31
C GLN A 265 -2.82 12.24 -14.77
N ARG A 266 -2.26 11.04 -14.53
CA ARG A 266 -0.97 10.63 -15.09
C ARG A 266 -1.01 9.18 -15.56
N TYR A 267 -0.36 8.93 -16.70
CA TYR A 267 -0.32 7.61 -17.33
C TYR A 267 0.34 6.53 -16.43
N GLU A 268 1.29 6.95 -15.60
CA GLU A 268 2.05 6.10 -14.70
C GLU A 268 1.16 5.44 -13.63
N PHE A 269 0.03 6.05 -13.25
CA PHE A 269 -0.90 5.42 -12.29
C PHE A 269 -1.58 4.17 -12.84
N GLY A 270 -1.60 3.99 -14.17
CA GLY A 270 -2.03 2.76 -14.86
C GLY A 270 -1.33 1.51 -14.33
N VAL A 271 -0.09 1.66 -13.87
CA VAL A 271 0.76 0.58 -13.38
C VAL A 271 0.17 -0.11 -12.13
N ILE A 272 -0.51 0.64 -11.25
CA ILE A 272 -1.00 0.16 -9.95
C ILE A 272 -2.05 -0.96 -10.12
N PRO A 273 -3.21 -0.72 -10.78
CA PRO A 273 -4.23 -1.76 -10.91
C PRO A 273 -3.72 -2.97 -11.70
N LEU A 274 -2.85 -2.77 -12.69
CA LEU A 274 -2.42 -3.87 -13.55
C LEU A 274 -1.44 -4.80 -12.83
N PHE A 275 -0.47 -4.27 -12.09
CA PHE A 275 0.44 -5.11 -11.28
C PHE A 275 -0.26 -5.74 -10.08
N VAL A 276 -1.19 -5.04 -9.44
CA VAL A 276 -2.02 -5.64 -8.37
C VAL A 276 -2.85 -6.79 -8.94
N PHE A 277 -3.47 -6.61 -10.11
CA PHE A 277 -4.25 -7.66 -10.75
C PHE A 277 -3.39 -8.88 -11.12
N MET A 278 -2.21 -8.64 -11.69
CA MET A 278 -1.23 -9.68 -11.99
C MET A 278 -0.84 -10.48 -10.73
N GLY A 279 -0.46 -9.79 -9.65
CA GLY A 279 -0.08 -10.44 -8.39
C GLY A 279 -1.21 -11.26 -7.76
N LEU A 280 -2.45 -10.77 -7.84
CA LEU A 280 -3.64 -11.50 -7.36
C LEU A 280 -3.91 -12.76 -8.19
N LEU A 281 -3.78 -12.72 -9.52
CA LEU A 281 -3.91 -13.89 -10.39
C LEU A 281 -2.84 -14.95 -10.10
N VAL A 282 -1.60 -14.51 -9.89
CA VAL A 282 -0.48 -15.39 -9.54
C VAL A 282 -0.69 -16.05 -8.17
N SER A 283 -1.27 -15.31 -7.21
CA SER A 283 -1.58 -15.82 -5.88
C SER A 283 -2.66 -16.91 -5.89
N VAL A 284 -3.55 -16.95 -6.89
CA VAL A 284 -4.61 -17.97 -7.00
C VAL A 284 -4.30 -19.11 -7.97
N SER A 285 -3.16 -19.08 -8.67
CA SER A 285 -2.78 -20.06 -9.71
C SER A 285 -1.85 -21.19 -9.22
N ASP A 286 -1.78 -21.42 -7.90
CA ASP A 286 -0.88 -22.38 -7.22
C ASP A 286 0.63 -22.15 -7.44
N ILE A 287 1.02 -21.08 -8.12
CA ILE A 287 2.43 -20.80 -8.43
C ILE A 287 3.28 -20.71 -7.15
N GLY A 288 2.75 -20.14 -6.07
CA GLY A 288 3.46 -20.10 -4.78
C GLY A 288 3.80 -21.49 -4.22
N LYS A 289 2.87 -22.44 -4.37
CA LYS A 289 3.09 -23.84 -3.97
C LYS A 289 4.10 -24.53 -4.87
N ASP A 290 3.97 -24.36 -6.20
CA ASP A 290 4.92 -24.93 -7.16
C ASP A 290 6.35 -24.42 -6.92
N THR A 291 6.50 -23.12 -6.63
CA THR A 291 7.79 -22.50 -6.33
C THR A 291 8.38 -23.04 -5.03
N TYR A 292 7.54 -23.23 -3.99
CA TYR A 292 7.96 -23.84 -2.73
C TYR A 292 8.43 -25.29 -2.90
N ASP A 293 7.66 -26.12 -3.63
CA ASP A 293 8.03 -27.51 -3.90
C ASP A 293 9.39 -27.62 -4.59
N VAL A 294 9.64 -26.75 -5.58
CA VAL A 294 10.90 -26.74 -6.32
C VAL A 294 12.05 -26.25 -5.46
N ALA A 295 11.87 -25.17 -4.71
CA ALA A 295 12.90 -24.68 -3.79
C ALA A 295 13.23 -25.74 -2.73
N ASN A 296 12.23 -26.44 -2.19
CA ASN A 296 12.43 -27.53 -1.24
C ASN A 296 13.28 -28.66 -1.85
N HIS A 297 13.01 -29.03 -3.10
CA HIS A 297 13.82 -30.02 -3.80
C HIS A 297 15.27 -29.57 -4.03
N LEU A 298 15.49 -28.31 -4.42
CA LEU A 298 16.81 -27.75 -4.65
C LEU A 298 17.65 -27.70 -3.37
N PHE A 299 17.05 -27.30 -2.26
CA PHE A 299 17.74 -27.13 -0.98
C PHE A 299 17.67 -28.35 -0.05
N ARG A 300 17.13 -29.49 -0.49
CA ARG A 300 16.94 -30.71 0.33
C ARG A 300 18.20 -31.26 1.01
N LYS A 301 19.38 -30.95 0.44
CA LYS A 301 20.70 -31.42 0.95
C LYS A 301 21.35 -30.42 1.90
N VAL A 302 20.80 -29.22 2.04
CA VAL A 302 21.36 -28.16 2.88
C VAL A 302 20.79 -28.30 4.29
N LYS A 303 21.63 -28.21 5.32
CA LYS A 303 21.16 -28.15 6.72
C LYS A 303 20.31 -26.90 6.93
N GLY A 304 19.10 -27.06 7.47
CA GLY A 304 18.09 -25.99 7.51
C GLY A 304 17.41 -25.72 6.17
N GLY A 305 17.52 -26.65 5.21
CA GLY A 305 17.12 -26.48 3.82
C GLY A 305 15.66 -26.10 3.59
N LEU A 306 14.72 -26.44 4.48
CA LEU A 306 13.33 -25.96 4.37
C LEU A 306 13.22 -24.45 4.59
N GLY A 307 14.00 -23.91 5.51
CA GLY A 307 14.05 -22.47 5.75
C GLY A 307 14.61 -21.76 4.52
N THR A 308 15.76 -22.23 4.03
CA THR A 308 16.40 -21.70 2.80
C THR A 308 15.48 -21.84 1.58
N ALA A 309 14.76 -22.95 1.46
CA ALA A 309 13.76 -23.16 0.42
C ALA A 309 12.61 -22.15 0.51
N THR A 310 12.15 -21.84 1.74
CA THR A 310 11.10 -20.83 1.96
C THR A 310 11.58 -19.45 1.49
N VAL A 311 12.83 -19.06 1.82
CA VAL A 311 13.43 -17.80 1.36
C VAL A 311 13.53 -17.77 -0.16
N GLY A 312 14.09 -18.82 -0.77
CA GLY A 312 14.26 -18.91 -2.23
C GLY A 312 12.92 -18.88 -2.97
N ALA A 313 11.92 -19.60 -2.46
CA ALA A 313 10.59 -19.59 -3.04
C ALA A 313 9.91 -18.23 -2.90
N ASN A 314 10.05 -17.57 -1.75
CA ASN A 314 9.56 -16.20 -1.57
C ASN A 314 10.28 -15.21 -2.47
N ALA A 315 11.59 -15.35 -2.69
CA ALA A 315 12.33 -14.46 -3.59
C ALA A 315 11.83 -14.56 -5.04
N VAL A 316 11.57 -15.77 -5.53
CA VAL A 316 11.02 -15.99 -6.88
C VAL A 316 9.56 -15.52 -6.97
N PHE A 317 8.75 -15.80 -5.95
CA PHE A 317 7.34 -15.36 -5.88
C PHE A 317 7.20 -13.84 -5.73
N ALA A 318 8.14 -13.20 -5.02
CA ALA A 318 8.24 -11.77 -4.86
C ALA A 318 8.42 -11.06 -6.20
N ALA A 319 9.23 -11.64 -7.09
CA ALA A 319 9.50 -11.13 -8.44
C ALA A 319 8.28 -11.09 -9.38
N VAL A 320 7.09 -11.40 -8.87
CA VAL A 320 5.83 -11.33 -9.60
C VAL A 320 4.73 -10.67 -8.77
N THR A 321 4.66 -10.95 -7.48
CA THR A 321 3.51 -10.50 -6.67
C THR A 321 3.60 -9.04 -6.21
N GLY A 322 4.80 -8.52 -5.94
CA GLY A 322 4.97 -7.13 -5.54
C GLY A 322 4.28 -6.71 -4.24
N THR A 323 4.02 -7.67 -3.34
CA THR A 323 3.38 -7.43 -2.04
C THR A 323 3.82 -8.43 -0.96
N SER A 324 4.37 -7.90 0.14
CA SER A 324 4.79 -8.68 1.31
C SER A 324 3.60 -9.38 1.98
N ILE A 325 2.43 -8.74 2.01
CA ILE A 325 1.23 -9.28 2.68
C ILE A 325 0.68 -10.51 1.95
N ALA A 326 0.68 -10.50 0.62
CA ALA A 326 0.22 -11.66 -0.16
C ALA A 326 1.21 -12.82 -0.03
N SER A 327 2.52 -12.54 -0.13
CA SER A 327 3.58 -13.52 0.11
C SER A 327 3.45 -14.14 1.51
N ALA A 328 3.34 -13.32 2.56
CA ALA A 328 3.13 -13.79 3.94
C ALA A 328 1.90 -14.71 4.04
N SER A 329 0.77 -14.32 3.44
CA SER A 329 -0.47 -15.10 3.49
C SER A 329 -0.37 -16.46 2.79
N VAL A 330 0.28 -16.50 1.61
CA VAL A 330 0.47 -17.74 0.83
C VAL A 330 1.43 -18.68 1.55
N PHE A 331 2.61 -18.18 1.93
CA PHE A 331 3.65 -19.03 2.51
C PHE A 331 3.38 -19.40 3.96
N THR A 332 2.54 -18.65 4.67
CA THR A 332 2.01 -19.11 5.97
C THR A 332 1.22 -20.40 5.81
N LYS A 333 0.38 -20.51 4.77
CA LYS A 333 -0.47 -21.69 4.52
C LYS A 333 0.29 -22.86 3.91
N VAL A 334 1.37 -22.58 3.18
CA VAL A 334 2.15 -23.60 2.46
C VAL A 334 3.36 -24.08 3.27
N ALA A 335 4.19 -23.16 3.78
CA ALA A 335 5.48 -23.49 4.35
C ALA A 335 5.42 -23.82 5.85
N VAL A 336 4.62 -23.09 6.64
CA VAL A 336 4.57 -23.30 8.10
C VAL A 336 4.07 -24.70 8.48
N PRO A 337 2.92 -25.20 7.96
CA PRO A 337 2.44 -26.54 8.31
C PRO A 337 3.44 -27.64 7.93
N GLU A 338 4.13 -27.47 6.80
CA GLU A 338 5.12 -28.42 6.31
C GLU A 338 6.38 -28.44 7.18
N MET A 339 6.90 -27.27 7.56
CA MET A 339 8.02 -27.16 8.50
C MET A 339 7.70 -27.79 9.86
N LEU A 340 6.50 -27.52 10.39
CA LEU A 340 6.03 -28.12 11.65
C LEU A 340 5.92 -29.64 11.54
N ARG A 341 5.35 -30.16 10.44
CA ARG A 341 5.25 -31.60 10.17
C ARG A 341 6.61 -32.30 10.17
N LEU A 342 7.64 -31.62 9.68
CA LEU A 342 9.00 -32.14 9.59
C LEU A 342 9.83 -31.92 10.87
N GLY A 343 9.24 -31.33 11.93
CA GLY A 343 9.86 -31.20 13.25
C GLY A 343 10.62 -29.89 13.48
N TYR A 344 10.43 -28.88 12.62
CA TYR A 344 10.97 -27.54 12.88
C TYR A 344 10.21 -26.85 14.00
N LYS A 345 10.91 -26.00 14.75
CA LYS A 345 10.32 -25.24 15.85
C LYS A 345 9.33 -24.19 15.31
N PRO A 346 8.17 -23.98 15.96
CA PRO A 346 7.18 -23.01 15.51
C PRO A 346 7.73 -21.61 15.29
N ARG A 347 8.50 -21.07 16.24
CA ARG A 347 9.12 -19.74 16.16
C ARG A 347 10.02 -19.58 14.94
N PHE A 348 10.80 -20.60 14.61
CA PHE A 348 11.64 -20.58 13.42
C PHE A 348 10.79 -20.58 12.15
N ALA A 349 9.79 -21.46 12.07
CA ALA A 349 8.94 -21.58 10.88
C ALA A 349 8.20 -20.27 10.55
N VAL A 350 7.56 -19.66 11.55
CA VAL A 350 6.87 -18.37 11.36
C VAL A 350 7.86 -17.22 11.15
N GLY A 351 9.03 -17.27 11.79
CA GLY A 351 10.08 -16.28 11.65
C GLY A 351 10.66 -16.23 10.23
N VAL A 352 10.94 -17.38 9.62
CA VAL A 352 11.40 -17.48 8.23
C VAL A 352 10.35 -16.91 7.27
N VAL A 353 9.08 -17.25 7.45
CA VAL A 353 7.99 -16.74 6.59
C VAL A 353 7.82 -15.24 6.77
N ALA A 354 7.87 -14.73 8.01
CA ALA A 354 7.82 -13.30 8.30
C ALA A 354 8.98 -12.57 7.62
N GLY A 355 10.21 -12.98 7.93
CA GLY A 355 11.43 -12.39 7.42
C GLY A 355 11.53 -12.43 5.89
N SER A 356 11.19 -13.54 5.25
CA SER A 356 11.29 -13.66 3.79
C SER A 356 10.13 -13.04 3.01
N SER A 357 8.98 -12.79 3.63
CA SER A 357 7.84 -12.19 2.92
C SER A 357 8.12 -10.75 2.48
N VAL A 358 8.97 -10.02 3.21
CA VAL A 358 9.40 -8.65 2.88
C VAL A 358 10.14 -8.52 1.55
N LEU A 359 10.72 -9.63 1.05
CA LEU A 359 11.31 -9.67 -0.29
C LEU A 359 10.26 -9.31 -1.34
N GLY A 360 8.98 -9.58 -1.06
CA GLY A 360 7.82 -9.23 -1.89
C GLY A 360 7.72 -7.77 -2.26
N MET A 361 8.25 -6.85 -1.44
CA MET A 361 8.22 -5.41 -1.71
C MET A 361 9.56 -4.86 -2.16
N LEU A 362 10.64 -5.64 -2.12
CA LEU A 362 11.96 -5.23 -2.57
C LEU A 362 12.30 -5.77 -3.96
N ILE A 363 11.97 -7.03 -4.25
CA ILE A 363 12.24 -7.66 -5.55
C ILE A 363 11.15 -7.24 -6.55
N PRO A 364 11.51 -6.66 -7.70
CA PRO A 364 10.55 -6.14 -8.67
C PRO A 364 9.74 -7.22 -9.40
N PRO A 365 8.49 -6.92 -9.82
CA PRO A 365 7.81 -5.63 -9.67
C PRO A 365 7.30 -5.43 -8.25
N SER A 366 7.39 -4.20 -7.73
CA SER A 366 6.99 -3.87 -6.34
C SER A 366 6.05 -2.67 -6.31
N LEU A 367 4.98 -2.81 -5.53
CA LEU A 367 4.04 -1.72 -5.29
C LEU A 367 4.68 -0.55 -4.54
N LEU A 368 5.65 -0.79 -3.63
CA LEU A 368 6.33 0.31 -2.95
C LEU A 368 7.28 1.06 -3.87
N LEU A 369 8.00 0.36 -4.76
CA LEU A 369 8.84 1.00 -5.77
C LEU A 369 8.00 1.89 -6.70
N ILE A 370 6.83 1.41 -7.12
CA ILE A 370 5.86 2.19 -7.90
C ILE A 370 5.46 3.47 -7.14
N LEU A 371 5.04 3.33 -5.87
CA LEU A 371 4.61 4.47 -5.06
C LEU A 371 5.72 5.48 -4.82
N PHE A 372 6.93 5.00 -4.52
CA PHE A 372 8.09 5.88 -4.35
C PHE A 372 8.38 6.64 -5.65
N GLY A 373 8.39 5.96 -6.81
CA GLY A 373 8.65 6.60 -8.10
C GLY A 373 7.63 7.67 -8.46
N ILE A 374 6.35 7.43 -8.15
CA ILE A 374 5.29 8.43 -8.31
C ILE A 374 5.50 9.64 -7.38
N LEU A 375 5.83 9.40 -6.11
CA LEU A 375 5.95 10.47 -5.10
C LEU A 375 7.22 11.31 -5.25
N SER A 376 8.30 10.71 -5.75
CA SER A 376 9.59 11.35 -5.99
C SER A 376 9.77 11.79 -7.45
N GLU A 377 8.79 11.54 -8.31
CA GLU A 377 8.81 11.80 -9.75
C GLU A 377 10.02 11.15 -10.47
N THR A 378 10.41 9.94 -10.06
CA THR A 378 11.50 9.16 -10.68
C THR A 378 10.98 8.04 -11.58
N SER A 379 11.85 7.52 -12.46
CA SER A 379 11.55 6.36 -13.31
C SER A 379 11.23 5.12 -12.48
N ILE A 380 10.03 4.56 -12.67
CA ILE A 380 9.61 3.29 -12.06
C ILE A 380 10.44 2.12 -12.61
N GLY A 381 10.81 2.17 -13.89
CA GLY A 381 11.65 1.15 -14.52
C GLY A 381 13.04 1.09 -13.88
N ASP A 382 13.63 2.24 -13.60
CA ASP A 382 14.95 2.33 -12.98
C ASP A 382 14.91 1.86 -11.53
N LEU A 383 13.86 2.21 -10.79
CA LEU A 383 13.62 1.67 -9.44
C LEU A 383 13.49 0.15 -9.45
N PHE A 384 12.84 -0.43 -10.47
CA PHE A 384 12.80 -1.88 -10.63
C PHE A 384 14.19 -2.45 -10.88
N ILE A 385 14.98 -1.88 -11.79
CA ILE A 385 16.36 -2.33 -12.04
C ILE A 385 17.19 -2.27 -10.74
N ALA A 386 17.09 -1.16 -10.01
CA ALA A 386 17.81 -0.92 -8.77
C ALA A 386 17.42 -1.89 -7.64
N GLY A 387 16.19 -2.40 -7.62
CA GLY A 387 15.71 -3.34 -6.59
C GLY A 387 16.29 -4.75 -6.69
N ILE A 388 16.82 -5.13 -7.86
CA ILE A 388 17.28 -6.51 -8.13
C ILE A 388 18.41 -6.91 -7.18
N ILE A 389 19.51 -6.14 -7.18
CA ILE A 389 20.70 -6.51 -6.40
C ILE A 389 20.42 -6.46 -4.91
N PRO A 390 19.86 -5.38 -4.33
CA PRO A 390 19.53 -5.33 -2.91
C PRO A 390 18.61 -6.49 -2.51
N GLY A 391 17.64 -6.84 -3.36
CA GLY A 391 16.78 -8.00 -3.17
C GLY A 391 17.53 -9.33 -3.14
N ILE A 392 18.44 -9.57 -4.09
CA ILE A 392 19.29 -10.77 -4.13
C ILE A 392 20.23 -10.81 -2.91
N VAL A 393 20.87 -9.69 -2.56
CA VAL A 393 21.75 -9.59 -1.39
C VAL A 393 20.97 -9.93 -0.12
N LEU A 394 19.76 -9.39 0.04
CA LEU A 394 18.92 -9.70 1.20
C LEU A 394 18.49 -11.17 1.24
N ALA A 395 18.08 -11.75 0.10
CA ALA A 395 17.72 -13.16 0.01
C ALA A 395 18.91 -14.07 0.36
N LEU A 396 20.10 -13.76 -0.15
CA LEU A 396 21.34 -14.49 0.18
C LEU A 396 21.70 -14.32 1.65
N ALA A 397 21.58 -13.12 2.21
CA ALA A 397 21.83 -12.88 3.63
C ALA A 397 20.89 -13.71 4.53
N TYR A 398 19.62 -13.85 4.17
CA TYR A 398 18.69 -14.73 4.86
C TYR A 398 19.03 -16.21 4.70
N CYS A 399 19.45 -16.66 3.52
CA CYS A 399 19.93 -18.03 3.33
C CYS A 399 21.15 -18.34 4.20
N VAL A 400 22.10 -17.39 4.29
CA VAL A 400 23.29 -17.48 5.16
C VAL A 400 22.88 -17.49 6.63
N LEU A 401 21.97 -16.61 7.05
CA LEU A 401 21.44 -16.59 8.42
C LEU A 401 20.86 -17.95 8.81
N ILE A 402 20.01 -18.54 7.96
CA ILE A 402 19.38 -19.84 8.23
C ILE A 402 20.44 -20.94 8.35
N TRP A 403 21.43 -20.94 7.47
CA TRP A 403 22.54 -21.89 7.54
C TRP A 403 23.36 -21.72 8.82
N VAL A 404 23.66 -20.48 9.23
CA VAL A 404 24.35 -20.17 10.50
C VAL A 404 23.53 -20.65 11.69
N MET A 405 22.23 -20.35 11.72
CA MET A 405 21.33 -20.81 12.79
C MET A 405 21.25 -22.33 12.86
N ALA A 406 21.17 -23.02 11.72
CA ALA A 406 21.08 -24.48 11.68
C ALA A 406 22.36 -25.18 12.16
N ASN A 407 23.54 -24.57 11.97
CA ASN A 407 24.81 -25.16 12.39
C ASN A 407 25.25 -24.76 13.80
N HIS A 408 25.06 -23.50 14.19
CA HIS A 408 25.56 -22.97 15.47
C HIS A 408 24.48 -22.87 16.55
N PHE A 409 23.20 -22.80 16.15
CA PHE A 409 22.07 -22.67 17.06
C PHE A 409 20.96 -23.69 16.74
N PRO A 410 21.28 -24.99 16.58
CA PRO A 410 20.33 -25.99 16.08
C PRO A 410 19.04 -26.07 16.93
N HIS A 411 19.18 -25.89 18.25
CA HIS A 411 18.07 -25.89 19.21
C HIS A 411 16.98 -24.84 18.93
N TYR A 412 17.30 -23.73 18.27
CA TYR A 412 16.33 -22.73 17.84
C TYR A 412 15.60 -23.12 16.54
N VAL A 413 16.21 -23.95 15.71
CA VAL A 413 15.72 -24.31 14.36
C VAL A 413 14.85 -25.57 14.39
N ALA A 414 15.43 -26.71 14.79
CA ALA A 414 14.76 -28.00 14.84
C ALA A 414 15.56 -28.99 15.72
N SER A 415 15.08 -30.21 15.94
CA SER A 415 15.92 -31.24 16.58
C SER A 415 17.12 -31.59 15.68
N GLU A 416 18.25 -32.01 16.26
CA GLU A 416 19.41 -32.42 15.46
C GLU A 416 19.09 -33.61 14.54
N GLU A 417 18.22 -34.52 14.98
CA GLU A 417 17.74 -35.62 14.14
C GLU A 417 17.00 -35.11 12.90
N THR A 418 16.12 -34.10 13.07
CA THR A 418 15.42 -33.45 11.96
C THR A 418 16.39 -32.72 11.04
N LEU A 419 17.40 -32.00 11.58
CA LEU A 419 18.36 -31.24 10.76
C LEU A 419 19.31 -32.12 9.95
N ASN A 420 19.64 -33.30 10.47
CA ASN A 420 20.52 -34.26 9.81
C ASN A 420 19.76 -35.21 8.87
N ARG A 421 18.43 -35.25 8.93
CA ARG A 421 17.60 -36.03 8.03
C ARG A 421 17.55 -35.36 6.66
N ALA A 422 18.21 -35.96 5.66
CA ALA A 422 18.05 -35.55 4.28
C ALA A 422 16.59 -35.75 3.85
N LEU A 423 15.96 -34.71 3.31
CA LEU A 423 14.58 -34.80 2.87
C LEU A 423 14.49 -35.67 1.61
N GLU A 424 13.60 -36.67 1.63
CA GLU A 424 13.35 -37.61 0.53
C GLU A 424 12.55 -36.99 -0.63
N SER A 425 12.51 -35.67 -0.77
CA SER A 425 11.91 -35.01 -1.93
C SER A 425 12.70 -35.41 -3.19
N LYS A 426 12.18 -36.39 -3.95
CA LYS A 426 12.69 -36.80 -5.27
C LYS A 426 11.74 -36.28 -6.34
N MET A 427 11.89 -35.01 -6.68
CA MET A 427 11.30 -34.44 -7.90
C MET A 427 12.16 -34.84 -9.10
N SER A 428 11.52 -35.21 -10.21
CA SER A 428 12.24 -35.39 -11.48
C SER A 428 12.64 -34.03 -12.06
N SER A 429 13.78 -33.94 -12.75
CA SER A 429 14.21 -32.70 -13.42
C SER A 429 13.14 -32.15 -14.38
N GLY A 430 12.35 -33.04 -15.01
CA GLY A 430 11.24 -32.64 -15.89
C GLY A 430 10.06 -32.00 -15.14
N GLU A 431 9.74 -32.48 -13.94
CA GLU A 431 8.69 -31.90 -13.10
C GLU A 431 9.15 -30.55 -12.51
N MET A 432 10.43 -30.45 -12.13
CA MET A 432 11.02 -29.20 -11.65
C MET A 432 10.94 -28.11 -12.71
N PHE A 433 11.29 -28.43 -13.95
CA PHE A 433 11.21 -27.50 -15.07
C PHE A 433 9.76 -27.09 -15.35
N SER A 434 8.80 -28.03 -15.35
CA SER A 434 7.39 -27.72 -15.61
C SER A 434 6.77 -26.82 -14.54
N LYS A 435 7.20 -26.95 -13.27
CA LYS A 435 6.75 -26.11 -12.15
C LYS A 435 7.34 -24.70 -12.17
N LEU A 436 8.62 -24.55 -12.52
CA LEU A 436 9.28 -23.22 -12.58
C LEU A 436 8.99 -22.44 -13.86
N THR A 437 8.75 -23.13 -14.99
CA THR A 437 8.59 -22.46 -16.29
C THR A 437 7.55 -21.34 -16.28
N PRO A 438 6.34 -21.51 -15.70
CA PRO A 438 5.32 -20.45 -15.68
C PRO A 438 5.79 -19.15 -15.03
N ILE A 439 6.45 -19.25 -13.86
CA ILE A 439 6.89 -18.07 -13.11
C ILE A 439 8.10 -17.41 -13.77
N VAL A 440 9.07 -18.20 -14.24
CA VAL A 440 10.24 -17.68 -14.95
C VAL A 440 9.82 -16.98 -16.25
N LEU A 441 8.91 -17.58 -17.02
CA LEU A 441 8.40 -16.97 -18.24
C LEU A 441 7.72 -15.62 -17.95
N LEU A 442 6.90 -15.56 -16.90
CA LEU A 442 6.23 -14.33 -16.50
C LEU A 442 7.22 -13.23 -16.10
N ILE A 443 8.23 -13.57 -15.29
CA ILE A 443 9.31 -12.64 -14.91
C ILE A 443 10.06 -12.13 -16.15
N MET A 444 10.43 -13.04 -17.06
CA MET A 444 11.16 -12.69 -18.28
C MET A 444 10.33 -11.80 -19.22
N VAL A 445 9.03 -12.03 -19.34
CA VAL A 445 8.13 -11.18 -20.15
C VAL A 445 8.02 -9.78 -19.56
N VAL A 446 7.84 -9.68 -18.24
CA VAL A 446 7.64 -8.38 -17.55
C VAL A 446 8.97 -7.62 -17.45
N LEU A 447 9.95 -8.17 -16.73
CA LEU A 447 11.22 -7.49 -16.48
C LEU A 447 12.07 -7.40 -17.75
N GLY A 448 12.14 -8.48 -18.55
CA GLY A 448 12.83 -8.44 -19.84
C GLY A 448 12.21 -7.44 -20.80
N GLY A 449 10.88 -7.28 -20.77
CA GLY A 449 10.18 -6.27 -21.56
C GLY A 449 10.51 -4.83 -21.15
N ILE A 450 10.60 -4.55 -19.84
CA ILE A 450 11.03 -3.23 -19.34
C ILE A 450 12.50 -2.97 -19.70
N TYR A 451 13.39 -3.93 -19.46
CA TYR A 451 14.84 -3.71 -19.56
C TYR A 451 15.34 -3.65 -20.99
N THR A 452 14.64 -4.31 -21.92
CA THR A 452 14.91 -4.16 -23.36
C THR A 452 14.29 -2.88 -23.94
N GLY A 453 13.58 -2.07 -23.13
CA GLY A 453 12.85 -0.89 -23.59
C GLY A 453 11.65 -1.23 -24.48
N TRP A 454 11.23 -2.49 -24.50
CA TRP A 454 10.05 -2.91 -25.25
C TRP A 454 8.77 -2.37 -24.62
N PHE A 455 8.69 -2.35 -23.29
CA PHE A 455 7.52 -1.90 -22.54
C PHE A 455 7.91 -0.78 -21.56
N THR A 456 7.01 0.20 -21.40
CA THR A 456 7.02 1.05 -20.20
C THR A 456 6.54 0.26 -18.98
N ALA A 457 6.71 0.80 -17.76
CA ALA A 457 6.24 0.12 -16.56
C ALA A 457 4.71 -0.15 -16.59
N THR A 458 3.91 0.81 -17.04
CA THR A 458 2.45 0.65 -17.19
C THR A 458 2.10 -0.44 -18.21
N GLU A 459 2.80 -0.46 -19.34
CA GLU A 459 2.60 -1.48 -20.38
C GLU A 459 3.00 -2.88 -19.89
N ALA A 460 4.12 -2.97 -19.18
CA ALA A 460 4.59 -4.22 -18.58
C ALA A 460 3.61 -4.74 -17.54
N GLY A 461 2.95 -3.86 -16.78
CA GLY A 461 1.83 -4.24 -15.92
C GLY A 461 0.67 -4.83 -16.71
N GLY A 462 0.27 -4.20 -17.83
CA GLY A 462 -0.80 -4.69 -18.69
C GLY A 462 -0.49 -6.04 -19.35
N VAL A 463 0.69 -6.18 -19.96
CA VAL A 463 1.18 -7.42 -20.57
C VAL A 463 1.36 -8.51 -19.51
N GLY A 464 1.92 -8.16 -18.35
CA GLY A 464 2.09 -9.06 -17.22
C GLY A 464 0.75 -9.58 -16.68
N ALA A 465 -0.24 -8.71 -16.51
CA ALA A 465 -1.58 -9.10 -16.09
C ALA A 465 -2.26 -10.05 -17.11
N MET A 466 -2.11 -9.78 -18.40
CA MET A 466 -2.61 -10.67 -19.46
C MET A 466 -1.88 -12.02 -19.45
N ALA A 467 -0.56 -12.03 -19.31
CA ALA A 467 0.22 -13.25 -19.23
C ALA A 467 -0.16 -14.08 -17.98
N ALA A 468 -0.31 -13.44 -16.81
CA ALA A 468 -0.77 -14.08 -15.58
C ALA A 468 -2.19 -14.65 -15.73
N LEU A 469 -3.08 -13.96 -16.46
CA LEU A 469 -4.43 -14.44 -16.75
C LEU A 469 -4.36 -15.72 -17.59
N ILE A 470 -3.58 -15.71 -18.68
CA ILE A 470 -3.37 -16.88 -19.55
C ILE A 470 -2.79 -18.05 -18.74
N LEU A 471 -1.77 -17.81 -17.91
CA LEU A 471 -1.17 -18.84 -17.05
C LEU A 471 -2.19 -19.44 -16.07
N THR A 472 -3.04 -18.61 -15.47
CA THR A 472 -4.10 -19.06 -14.56
C THR A 472 -5.15 -19.93 -15.28
N ILE A 473 -5.46 -19.61 -16.54
CA ILE A 473 -6.34 -20.44 -17.40
C ILE A 473 -5.68 -21.78 -17.71
N ILE A 474 -4.41 -21.79 -18.13
CA ILE A 474 -3.65 -23.00 -18.44
C ILE A 474 -3.57 -23.93 -17.22
N LYS A 475 -3.37 -23.36 -16.02
CA LYS A 475 -3.38 -24.10 -14.74
C LYS A 475 -4.78 -24.58 -14.32
N ARG A 476 -5.83 -24.25 -15.07
CA ARG A 476 -7.24 -24.59 -14.77
C ARG A 476 -7.68 -24.12 -13.38
N ARG A 477 -7.13 -23.00 -12.91
CA ARG A 477 -7.49 -22.37 -11.63
C ARG A 477 -8.43 -21.17 -11.80
N LEU A 478 -8.67 -20.74 -13.04
CA LEU A 478 -9.57 -19.63 -13.32
C LEU A 478 -11.04 -20.09 -13.39
N THR A 479 -11.88 -19.46 -12.56
CA THR A 479 -13.34 -19.46 -12.69
C THR A 479 -13.83 -18.03 -12.88
N TRP A 480 -15.05 -17.84 -13.38
CA TRP A 480 -15.65 -16.50 -13.45
C TRP A 480 -15.67 -15.80 -12.09
N ARG A 481 -15.95 -16.56 -11.02
CA ARG A 481 -15.97 -16.06 -9.65
C ARG A 481 -14.59 -15.58 -9.19
N THR A 482 -13.54 -16.36 -9.42
CA THR A 482 -12.17 -15.98 -9.03
C THR A 482 -11.65 -14.81 -9.85
N LEU A 483 -11.97 -14.74 -11.15
CA LEU A 483 -11.63 -13.60 -12.00
C LEU A 483 -12.30 -12.32 -11.49
N TRP A 484 -13.61 -12.36 -11.27
CA TRP A 484 -14.37 -11.22 -10.77
C TRP A 484 -13.90 -10.77 -9.39
N GLN A 485 -13.56 -11.72 -8.51
CA GLN A 485 -13.00 -11.43 -7.20
C GLN A 485 -11.62 -10.77 -7.33
N ALA A 486 -10.72 -11.28 -8.17
CA ALA A 486 -9.40 -10.69 -8.38
C ALA A 486 -9.49 -9.26 -8.94
N LEU A 487 -10.35 -9.01 -9.93
CA LEU A 487 -10.59 -7.66 -10.47
C LEU A 487 -11.21 -6.71 -9.42
N THR A 488 -12.15 -7.21 -8.60
CA THR A 488 -12.79 -6.39 -7.55
C THR A 488 -11.79 -6.02 -6.47
N GLU A 489 -11.00 -6.98 -6.00
CA GLU A 489 -9.93 -6.74 -5.02
C GLU A 489 -8.86 -5.80 -5.58
N THR A 490 -8.50 -5.94 -6.86
CA THR A 490 -7.62 -5.00 -7.56
C THR A 490 -8.16 -3.58 -7.47
N GLY A 491 -9.44 -3.38 -7.79
CA GLY A 491 -10.07 -2.08 -7.74
C GLY A 491 -10.15 -1.48 -6.33
N HIS A 492 -10.34 -2.32 -5.30
CA HIS A 492 -10.35 -1.86 -3.91
C HIS A 492 -8.97 -1.42 -3.43
N VAL A 493 -7.93 -2.20 -3.74
CA VAL A 493 -6.53 -1.85 -3.45
C VAL A 493 -6.15 -0.57 -4.20
N THR A 494 -6.45 -0.51 -5.50
CA THR A 494 -6.16 0.66 -6.36
C THR A 494 -6.87 1.90 -5.84
N SER A 495 -8.17 1.81 -5.51
CA SER A 495 -8.94 2.95 -4.98
C SER A 495 -8.40 3.45 -3.66
N SER A 496 -8.00 2.55 -2.78
CA SER A 496 -7.46 2.90 -1.46
C SER A 496 -6.12 3.61 -1.61
N ILE A 497 -5.23 3.08 -2.44
CA ILE A 497 -3.91 3.66 -2.73
C ILE A 497 -4.02 5.00 -3.46
N CYS A 498 -4.87 5.10 -4.48
CA CYS A 498 -5.02 6.36 -5.23
C CYS A 498 -5.72 7.44 -4.40
N PHE A 499 -6.68 7.09 -3.54
CA PHE A 499 -7.27 8.04 -2.59
C PHE A 499 -6.23 8.58 -1.59
N LEU A 500 -5.36 7.69 -1.12
CA LEU A 500 -4.21 8.06 -0.32
C LEU A 500 -3.26 9.01 -1.08
N LEU A 501 -2.95 8.72 -2.35
CA LEU A 501 -2.10 9.56 -3.20
C LEU A 501 -2.71 10.95 -3.45
N ILE A 502 -4.02 11.05 -3.70
CA ILE A 502 -4.73 12.35 -3.80
C ILE A 502 -4.48 13.17 -2.52
N SER A 503 -4.65 12.54 -1.37
CA SER A 503 -4.52 13.16 -0.06
C SER A 503 -3.08 13.57 0.23
N ALA A 504 -2.12 12.73 -0.13
CA ALA A 504 -0.69 12.99 0.04
C ALA A 504 -0.18 14.10 -0.89
N HIS A 505 -0.63 14.15 -2.14
CA HIS A 505 -0.30 15.27 -3.05
C HIS A 505 -0.82 16.60 -2.51
N LEU A 506 -2.04 16.62 -1.95
CA LEU A 506 -2.58 17.80 -1.30
C LEU A 506 -1.73 18.21 -0.08
N TYR A 507 -1.28 17.23 0.72
CA TYR A 507 -0.42 17.44 1.88
C TYR A 507 0.97 17.94 1.50
N ALA A 508 1.61 17.34 0.48
CA ALA A 508 2.90 17.76 -0.06
C ALA A 508 2.87 19.22 -0.55
N ARG A 509 1.81 19.59 -1.30
CA ARG A 509 1.59 20.98 -1.73
C ARG A 509 1.43 21.91 -0.53
N MET A 510 0.69 21.50 0.50
CA MET A 510 0.52 22.28 1.72
C MET A 510 1.85 22.46 2.47
N ILE A 511 2.64 21.40 2.68
CA ILE A 511 3.96 21.48 3.32
C ILE A 511 4.88 22.42 2.54
N THR A 512 4.88 22.34 1.20
CA THR A 512 5.66 23.27 0.38
C THR A 512 5.23 24.73 0.60
N MET A 513 3.92 24.99 0.72
CA MET A 513 3.40 26.34 1.00
C MET A 513 3.74 26.86 2.41
N THR A 514 4.03 25.98 3.37
CA THR A 514 4.41 26.39 4.73
C THR A 514 5.82 26.98 4.82
N GLY A 515 6.69 26.68 3.85
CA GLY A 515 8.10 27.05 3.89
C GLY A 515 8.96 26.18 4.82
N ILE A 516 8.42 25.10 5.40
CA ILE A 516 9.21 24.12 6.19
C ILE A 516 10.48 23.68 5.45
N PRO A 517 10.45 23.31 4.14
CA PRO A 517 11.64 22.84 3.46
C PRO A 517 12.83 23.82 3.56
N ASN A 518 12.57 25.12 3.39
CA ASN A 518 13.60 26.17 3.45
C ASN A 518 14.19 26.33 4.87
N VAL A 519 13.35 26.17 5.90
CA VAL A 519 13.79 26.21 7.29
C VAL A 519 14.62 24.98 7.65
N MET A 520 14.20 23.80 7.18
CA MET A 520 14.96 22.56 7.35
C MET A 520 16.33 22.67 6.68
N GLU A 521 16.38 23.15 5.43
CA GLU A 521 17.64 23.40 4.71
C GLU A 521 18.58 24.30 5.52
N SER A 522 18.08 25.45 5.99
CA SER A 522 18.85 26.40 6.79
C SER A 522 19.35 25.79 8.11
N ALA A 523 18.51 25.01 8.78
CA ALA A 523 18.85 24.32 10.03
C ALA A 523 19.90 23.22 9.81
N ILE A 524 19.78 22.46 8.73
CA ILE A 524 20.73 21.41 8.37
C ILE A 524 22.10 22.03 8.08
N MET A 525 22.16 23.04 7.20
CA MET A 525 23.42 23.73 6.89
C MET A 525 24.06 24.38 8.14
N GLY A 526 23.26 24.93 9.06
CA GLY A 526 23.75 25.54 10.30
C GLY A 526 24.17 24.54 11.38
N SER A 527 23.64 23.32 11.38
CA SER A 527 23.90 22.30 12.41
C SER A 527 25.22 21.53 12.22
N GLY A 528 25.79 21.58 11.00
CA GLY A 528 26.92 20.72 10.62
C GLY A 528 26.55 19.23 10.49
N ILE A 529 25.27 18.88 10.60
CA ILE A 529 24.75 17.53 10.34
C ILE A 529 24.86 17.30 8.82
N GLY A 530 25.95 16.68 8.40
CA GLY A 530 26.15 16.32 6.99
C GLY A 530 25.12 15.30 6.49
N LEU A 531 25.19 14.97 5.19
CA LEU A 531 24.28 14.04 4.52
C LEU A 531 24.08 12.72 5.29
N ALA A 532 25.15 12.13 5.81
CA ALA A 532 25.08 10.86 6.55
C ALA A 532 24.21 10.96 7.82
N GLY A 533 24.30 12.08 8.56
CA GLY A 533 23.48 12.29 9.76
C GLY A 533 22.01 12.50 9.40
N LEU A 534 21.72 13.21 8.31
CA LEU A 534 20.36 13.42 7.83
C LEU A 534 19.71 12.11 7.36
N ILE A 535 20.46 11.28 6.60
CA ILE A 535 20.01 9.95 6.17
C ILE A 535 19.78 9.04 7.39
N ALA A 536 20.66 9.07 8.38
CA ALA A 536 20.46 8.28 9.60
C ALA A 536 19.17 8.68 10.35
N ILE A 537 18.92 9.97 10.53
CA ILE A 537 17.68 10.47 11.14
C ILE A 537 16.46 10.01 10.32
N TYR A 538 16.51 10.18 8.99
CA TYR A 538 15.45 9.78 8.09
C TYR A 538 15.11 8.28 8.19
N LEU A 539 16.13 7.40 8.13
CA LEU A 539 15.95 5.96 8.21
C LEU A 539 15.42 5.52 9.58
N ILE A 540 15.93 6.10 10.68
CA ILE A 540 15.44 5.82 12.04
C ILE A 540 13.97 6.24 12.16
N THR A 541 13.61 7.43 11.66
CA THR A 541 12.22 7.89 11.65
C THR A 541 11.32 6.93 10.86
N ILE A 542 11.74 6.48 9.68
CA ILE A 542 10.97 5.50 8.89
C ILE A 542 10.77 4.18 9.64
N ILE A 543 11.82 3.63 10.24
CA ILE A 543 11.74 2.36 10.96
C ILE A 543 10.75 2.49 12.12
N ILE A 544 10.84 3.57 12.90
CA ILE A 544 9.91 3.86 14.01
C ILE A 544 8.48 3.98 13.48
N LEU A 545 8.26 4.75 12.42
CA LEU A 545 6.94 4.91 11.81
C LEU A 545 6.40 3.58 11.30
N GLY A 546 7.23 2.71 10.72
CA GLY A 546 6.81 1.41 10.22
C GLY A 546 6.40 0.40 11.28
N THR A 547 6.79 0.62 12.53
CA THR A 547 6.26 -0.17 13.66
C THR A 547 4.80 0.15 13.99
N ILE A 548 4.25 1.24 13.42
CA ILE A 548 2.93 1.81 13.71
C ILE A 548 2.05 1.88 12.45
N LEU A 549 2.64 2.25 11.31
CA LEU A 549 1.97 2.57 10.07
C LEU A 549 2.16 1.47 9.02
N ASP A 550 1.25 1.41 8.06
CA ASP A 550 1.45 0.61 6.85
C ASP A 550 2.47 1.27 5.90
N ALA A 551 3.12 0.46 5.07
CA ALA A 551 4.18 0.91 4.16
C ALA A 551 3.77 2.08 3.25
N GLY A 552 2.53 2.04 2.72
CA GLY A 552 2.00 3.11 1.89
C GLY A 552 1.87 4.41 2.68
N GLY A 553 1.27 4.37 3.86
CA GLY A 553 1.11 5.53 4.75
C GLY A 553 2.44 6.19 5.11
N ILE A 554 3.49 5.40 5.39
CA ILE A 554 4.82 5.94 5.71
C ILE A 554 5.36 6.75 4.54
N MET A 555 5.43 6.17 3.33
CA MET A 555 6.03 6.83 2.17
C MET A 555 5.28 8.12 1.80
N LEU A 556 3.96 8.12 1.92
CA LEU A 556 3.13 9.29 1.61
C LEU A 556 3.39 10.48 2.54
N ILE A 557 3.86 10.21 3.76
CA ILE A 557 4.23 11.25 4.73
C ILE A 557 5.70 11.63 4.56
N THR A 558 6.58 10.64 4.45
CA THR A 558 8.03 10.86 4.57
C THR A 558 8.67 11.31 3.26
N VAL A 559 8.28 10.76 2.11
CA VAL A 559 8.92 11.06 0.82
C VAL A 559 8.74 12.53 0.41
N PRO A 560 7.52 13.11 0.45
CA PRO A 560 7.34 14.51 0.09
C PRO A 560 8.05 15.50 1.02
N LEU A 561 8.38 15.08 2.25
CA LEU A 561 9.16 15.87 3.20
C LEU A 561 10.67 15.68 2.98
N ALA A 562 11.11 14.46 2.70
CA ALA A 562 12.52 14.11 2.59
C ALA A 562 13.15 14.57 1.28
N VAL A 563 12.46 14.44 0.15
CA VAL A 563 13.02 14.80 -1.17
C VAL A 563 13.43 16.28 -1.21
N PRO A 564 12.58 17.25 -0.81
CA PRO A 564 13.00 18.66 -0.75
C PRO A 564 14.14 18.90 0.26
N ALA A 565 14.13 18.21 1.39
CA ALA A 565 15.17 18.37 2.43
C ALA A 565 16.55 17.83 1.99
N LEU A 566 16.57 16.85 1.08
CA LEU A 566 17.79 16.24 0.53
C LEU A 566 18.26 16.88 -0.78
N ALA A 567 17.43 17.72 -1.41
CA ALA A 567 17.76 18.40 -2.66
C ALA A 567 19.11 19.15 -2.66
N PRO A 568 19.52 19.85 -1.59
CA PRO A 568 20.82 20.54 -1.56
C PRO A 568 22.04 19.61 -1.66
N PHE A 569 21.87 18.32 -1.32
CA PHE A 569 22.94 17.33 -1.34
C PHE A 569 23.03 16.55 -2.66
N ASN A 570 22.14 16.82 -3.64
CA ASN A 570 22.06 16.10 -4.92
C ASN A 570 22.05 14.57 -4.75
N VAL A 571 21.23 14.09 -3.81
CA VAL A 571 21.10 12.66 -3.53
C VAL A 571 20.43 11.95 -4.70
N ASP A 572 20.98 10.80 -5.09
CA ASP A 572 20.32 9.89 -6.01
C ASP A 572 18.99 9.38 -5.40
N LEU A 573 17.88 9.79 -6.02
CA LEU A 573 16.54 9.44 -5.54
C LEU A 573 16.20 7.96 -5.72
N ILE A 574 16.83 7.26 -6.66
CA ILE A 574 16.62 5.82 -6.86
C ILE A 574 17.27 5.07 -5.68
N TRP A 575 18.50 5.42 -5.32
CA TRP A 575 19.15 4.90 -4.11
C TRP A 575 18.34 5.22 -2.85
N LEU A 576 17.87 6.46 -2.70
CA LEU A 576 16.98 6.86 -1.61
C LEU A 576 15.72 5.97 -1.55
N GLY A 577 15.14 5.65 -2.70
CA GLY A 577 13.98 4.77 -2.81
C GLY A 577 14.25 3.37 -2.27
N ILE A 578 15.37 2.76 -2.65
CA ILE A 578 15.75 1.43 -2.17
C ILE A 578 15.95 1.40 -0.65
N ILE A 579 16.73 2.34 -0.09
CA ILE A 579 16.97 2.36 1.36
C ILE A 579 15.68 2.68 2.13
N THR A 580 14.80 3.51 1.58
CA THR A 580 13.48 3.82 2.14
C THR A 580 12.62 2.56 2.24
N ILE A 581 12.56 1.76 1.17
CA ILE A 581 11.75 0.55 1.12
C ILE A 581 12.27 -0.50 2.10
N ILE A 582 13.59 -0.70 2.16
CA ILE A 582 14.19 -1.62 3.12
C ILE A 582 13.86 -1.16 4.56
N ALA A 583 13.97 0.14 4.86
CA ALA A 583 13.65 0.69 6.17
C ALA A 583 12.15 0.54 6.53
N VAL A 584 11.26 0.75 5.57
CA VAL A 584 9.82 0.55 5.74
C VAL A 584 9.52 -0.91 6.10
N GLU A 585 10.10 -1.86 5.38
CA GLU A 585 9.86 -3.29 5.61
C GLU A 585 10.45 -3.79 6.94
N ILE A 586 11.57 -3.22 7.41
CA ILE A 586 12.08 -3.49 8.77
C ILE A 586 11.04 -3.08 9.81
N GLY A 587 10.42 -1.92 9.65
CA GLY A 587 9.35 -1.44 10.52
C GLY A 587 8.16 -2.41 10.57
N LEU A 588 7.76 -2.96 9.42
CA LEU A 588 6.65 -3.91 9.30
C LEU A 588 6.90 -5.27 9.98
N LEU A 589 8.14 -5.60 10.32
CA LEU A 589 8.51 -6.80 11.09
C LEU A 589 8.72 -6.52 12.58
N THR A 590 8.80 -5.26 12.99
CA THR A 590 9.22 -4.85 14.34
C THR A 590 8.01 -4.47 15.21
N PRO A 591 7.97 -4.86 16.50
CA PRO A 591 6.93 -4.41 17.45
C PRO A 591 6.89 -2.88 17.58
N PRO A 592 5.74 -2.26 17.92
CA PRO A 592 4.58 -2.86 18.59
C PRO A 592 3.50 -3.47 17.68
N LEU A 593 3.35 -3.03 16.42
CA LEU A 593 2.37 -3.63 15.51
C LEU A 593 2.99 -4.67 14.57
N GLY A 594 4.01 -4.32 13.79
CA GLY A 594 4.56 -5.20 12.76
C GLY A 594 3.49 -5.92 11.93
N LEU A 595 2.78 -5.18 11.07
CA LEU A 595 1.59 -5.67 10.33
C LEU A 595 1.81 -6.99 9.59
N ALA A 596 3.03 -7.25 9.08
CA ALA A 596 3.36 -8.51 8.44
C ALA A 596 3.22 -9.71 9.42
N CYS A 597 3.63 -9.54 10.68
CA CYS A 597 3.47 -10.54 11.73
C CYS A 597 1.99 -10.81 12.05
N PHE A 598 1.13 -9.78 12.07
CA PHE A 598 -0.32 -9.95 12.24
C PHE A 598 -0.97 -10.69 11.08
N VAL A 599 -0.56 -10.41 9.84
CA VAL A 599 -1.06 -11.12 8.66
C VAL A 599 -0.72 -12.60 8.75
N ILE A 600 0.49 -12.94 9.20
CA ILE A 600 0.89 -14.34 9.42
C ILE A 600 0.04 -14.96 10.52
N HIS A 601 -0.14 -14.27 11.64
CA HIS A 601 -1.01 -14.73 12.73
C HIS A 601 -2.44 -15.04 12.26
N ASN A 602 -3.02 -14.16 11.46
CA ASN A 602 -4.38 -14.32 10.95
C ASN A 602 -4.53 -15.41 9.87
N ASN A 603 -3.44 -15.84 9.25
CA ASN A 603 -3.43 -16.89 8.23
C ASN A 603 -2.92 -18.23 8.77
N LEU A 604 -2.45 -18.28 10.01
CA LEU A 604 -2.05 -19.50 10.70
C LEU A 604 -3.28 -20.34 11.03
N SER A 605 -3.14 -21.66 10.90
CA SER A 605 -4.19 -22.62 11.29
C SER A 605 -3.98 -23.18 12.70
N ASP A 606 -2.87 -22.82 13.36
CA ASP A 606 -2.49 -23.35 14.67
C ASP A 606 -2.55 -22.24 15.72
N ASP A 607 -3.64 -22.22 16.49
CA ASP A 607 -3.92 -21.22 17.54
C ASP A 607 -2.91 -21.27 18.71
N ARG A 608 -2.04 -22.29 18.77
CA ARG A 608 -1.00 -22.39 19.81
C ARG A 608 0.14 -21.41 19.59
N ILE A 609 0.32 -20.91 18.36
CA ILE A 609 1.39 -19.97 18.02
C ILE A 609 0.91 -18.55 18.27
N LYS A 610 1.47 -17.90 19.30
CA LYS A 610 1.09 -16.52 19.64
C LYS A 610 1.82 -15.53 18.74
N ILE A 611 1.29 -14.31 18.63
CA ILE A 611 1.95 -13.25 17.87
C ILE A 611 3.36 -12.92 18.40
N GLU A 612 3.57 -13.05 19.71
CA GLU A 612 4.88 -12.93 20.35
C GLU A 612 5.90 -13.93 19.80
N ASP A 613 5.47 -15.16 19.50
CA ASP A 613 6.32 -16.17 18.89
C ASP A 613 6.73 -15.78 17.46
N ILE A 614 5.87 -15.05 16.75
CA ILE A 614 6.15 -14.52 15.42
C ILE A 614 7.18 -13.40 15.50
N PHE A 615 7.02 -12.43 16.42
CA PHE A 615 8.00 -11.35 16.60
C PHE A 615 9.38 -11.87 17.00
N TRP A 616 9.45 -12.78 17.97
CA TRP A 616 10.71 -13.39 18.37
C TRP A 616 11.32 -14.26 17.26
N GLY A 617 10.48 -14.90 16.45
CA GLY A 617 10.92 -15.63 15.25
C GLY A 617 11.46 -14.70 14.16
N ALA A 618 10.86 -13.53 13.98
CA ALA A 618 11.22 -12.56 12.94
C ALA A 618 12.46 -11.70 13.31
N ALA A 619 12.76 -11.54 14.59
CA ALA A 619 13.83 -10.67 15.07
C ALA A 619 15.22 -10.93 14.42
N PRO A 620 15.69 -12.19 14.24
CA PRO A 620 16.96 -12.45 13.54
C PRO A 620 16.95 -11.99 12.07
N PHE A 621 15.79 -12.08 11.42
CA PHE A 621 15.60 -11.63 10.03
C PHE A 621 15.55 -10.11 9.96
N ALA A 622 14.82 -9.44 10.85
CA ALA A 622 14.80 -7.98 10.95
C ALA A 622 16.20 -7.40 11.22
N LEU A 623 16.99 -8.04 12.09
CA LEU A 623 18.38 -7.65 12.34
C LEU A 623 19.26 -7.82 11.10
N THR A 624 19.10 -8.94 10.38
CA THR A 624 19.85 -9.18 9.14
C THR A 624 19.46 -8.16 8.07
N MET A 625 18.18 -7.81 7.98
CA MET A 625 17.68 -6.77 7.08
C MET A 625 18.24 -5.38 7.43
N LEU A 626 18.39 -5.07 8.73
CA LEU A 626 19.05 -3.85 9.19
C LEU A 626 20.53 -3.81 8.80
N VAL A 627 21.24 -4.94 8.87
CA VAL A 627 22.63 -5.04 8.40
C VAL A 627 22.70 -4.79 6.89
N VAL A 628 21.77 -5.35 6.11
CA VAL A 628 21.69 -5.10 4.66
C VAL A 628 21.33 -3.64 4.36
N LEU A 629 20.43 -3.02 5.14
CA LEU A 629 20.13 -1.59 5.01
C LEU A 629 21.39 -0.74 5.20
N ILE A 630 22.16 -1.01 6.26
CA ILE A 630 23.42 -0.29 6.53
C ILE A 630 24.39 -0.51 5.37
N LEU A 631 24.52 -1.74 4.88
CA LEU A 631 25.39 -2.06 3.75
C LEU A 631 25.01 -1.29 2.47
N VAL A 632 23.73 -1.28 2.09
CA VAL A 632 23.23 -0.55 0.91
C VAL A 632 23.32 0.97 1.10
N THR A 633 23.20 1.45 2.34
CA THR A 633 23.36 2.88 2.67
C THR A 633 24.82 3.32 2.54
N LEU A 634 25.77 2.48 2.97
CA LEU A 634 27.20 2.79 2.87
C LEU A 634 27.77 2.56 1.46
N VAL A 635 27.14 1.68 0.68
CA VAL A 635 27.57 1.33 -0.69
C VAL A 635 26.42 1.57 -1.68
N PRO A 636 26.15 2.83 -2.09
CA PRO A 636 25.06 3.16 -3.01
C PRO A 636 25.11 2.44 -4.35
N GLN A 637 26.30 1.98 -4.78
CA GLN A 637 26.50 1.19 -5.99
C GLN A 637 25.71 -0.11 -5.96
N LEU A 638 25.41 -0.67 -4.77
CA LEU A 638 24.55 -1.87 -4.69
C LEU A 638 23.15 -1.62 -5.23
N ALA A 639 22.63 -0.39 -5.14
CA ALA A 639 21.36 -0.01 -5.74
C ALA A 639 21.52 0.50 -7.17
N THR A 640 22.60 1.22 -7.48
CA THR A 640 22.73 1.98 -8.73
C THR A 640 23.56 1.29 -9.83
N MET A 641 24.29 0.20 -9.55
CA MET A 641 25.24 -0.36 -10.53
C MET A 641 24.64 -1.01 -11.79
N LEU A 642 23.32 -1.26 -11.82
CA LEU A 642 22.64 -1.80 -12.99
C LEU A 642 21.96 -0.73 -13.86
N LEU A 643 21.97 0.53 -13.39
CA LEU A 643 21.51 1.70 -14.14
C LEU A 643 22.64 2.19 -15.05
#